data_AF-A0A953LIR6-F1
#
_entry.id   AF-A0A953LIR6-F1
#
_cell.length_a   1.000
_cell.length_b   1.000
_cell.length_c   1.000
_cell.angle_alpha   90.00
_cell.angle_beta   90.00
_cell.angle_gamma   90.00
#
_symmetry.space_group_name_H-M   'P 1'
#
loop_
_entity.id
_entity.type
_entity.pdbx_description
1 polymer ?
#
loop_
_entity_poly.entity_id
_entity_poly.type
_entity_poly.pdbx_seq_one_letter_code
_entity_poly.pdbx_strand_id
1 'polypeptide(L)'
;MKFTRRSFVKASALATAMVAAGCSPQPVAPKQNPETEGATWYKTVCRYCGVGCGVMVAAKDNRVVAVKGDTENPVNKGLLCVKGYYLDRIMNTEEGRILKPLIRKNGQLTEASWDEALDLVAARFREAIDQHGPDSVGFYGSGQNLAEETYIANKLFKGCIGTNNVEGNPRTCMASAVAGFLSTFGKDEPMGNLDDIEHADTFFIIGSNTAEAHPIIYSRITTRKQTGKDVKVILADPRRHRVADIADIFLPFRSGTDLALLNAFAQVIIEEGLHDPDFIERHTTFQDGNGAITFEQYVAFLQDYTPEKVAPITGLSPDDIRAAAREIGARGRKTMTLWCMGINQRTVGTWLNNAIYNLHLLTGKICQPGNSPFSLTGQPSACGSVREGGGLSHLLPCGRQVTNEQHRKEVAAVWGVDYTRMSDKVGYHTMEMFRAAGDGRIKALLISCTNPGHSLPNLNSVRASLEKTFLVVMDAFHNRTTELADVVLPSALWCEKEGIYGNTERRTQHLAKAVEPKGEARPDVWILLEIAKRLGYGEYFSHYTSNEVIWEEFRKMGGGGTGYDYAPYERYKQERGLRWPVNDKQPAGTTLRYVEGDDPFVPEGAGIYFYGKPDGKAVIYARPHRDPAEVPDAEYPFYLSTGRILEHWHTITMTKRVPEIMKGAGEFYCEIHEEDAARLGIQNGDLVKLTSRRGQVVATARVGGRAVPQKGLVFLLMHDDRTERLANFLTNDAVDETSKQMEYKVCAVRVEKA
;
A
#
# COMPACT_ATOMS: atom_id res chain seq x y z
N MET A 1 1.45 -3.00 -41.61
CA MET A 1 0.89 -1.75 -42.18
C MET A 1 0.77 -0.71 -41.06
N LYS A 2 1.32 0.50 -41.22
CA LYS A 2 1.16 1.58 -40.23
C LYS A 2 -0.29 2.09 -40.26
N PHE A 3 -1.01 1.95 -39.16
CA PHE A 3 -2.33 2.58 -38.99
C PHE A 3 -2.14 4.10 -38.90
N THR A 4 -2.69 4.82 -39.88
CA THR A 4 -2.72 6.28 -39.91
C THR A 4 -4.10 6.77 -39.49
N ARG A 5 -4.22 8.03 -39.04
CA ARG A 5 -5.54 8.67 -38.82
C ARG A 5 -6.47 8.51 -40.02
N ARG A 6 -5.92 8.58 -41.24
CA ARG A 6 -6.66 8.42 -42.49
C ARG A 6 -7.16 6.99 -42.70
N SER A 7 -6.38 5.97 -42.33
CA SER A 7 -6.82 4.57 -42.41
C SER A 7 -7.86 4.23 -41.34
N PHE A 8 -7.76 4.84 -40.16
CA PHE A 8 -8.79 4.70 -39.11
C PHE A 8 -10.13 5.29 -39.54
N VAL A 9 -10.15 6.53 -40.03
CA VAL A 9 -11.39 7.18 -40.49
C VAL A 9 -12.03 6.40 -41.65
N LYS A 10 -11.23 5.88 -42.59
CA LYS A 10 -11.74 5.01 -43.66
C LYS A 10 -12.33 3.70 -43.13
N ALA A 11 -11.66 3.05 -42.18
CA ALA A 11 -12.15 1.81 -41.57
C ALA A 11 -13.44 2.03 -40.76
N SER A 12 -13.53 3.14 -40.02
CA SER A 12 -14.75 3.52 -39.30
C SER A 12 -15.90 3.82 -40.24
N ALA A 13 -15.67 4.61 -41.31
CA ALA A 13 -16.70 4.90 -42.31
C ALA A 13 -17.20 3.62 -43.02
N LEU A 14 -16.28 2.69 -43.33
CA LEU A 14 -16.63 1.40 -43.93
C LEU A 14 -17.45 0.51 -42.97
N ALA A 15 -17.08 0.47 -41.69
CA ALA A 15 -17.79 -0.28 -40.67
C ALA A 15 -19.20 0.29 -40.43
N THR A 16 -19.36 1.62 -40.39
CA THR A 16 -20.66 2.27 -40.27
C THR A 16 -21.54 2.00 -41.49
N ALA A 17 -20.98 2.03 -42.70
CA ALA A 17 -21.70 1.70 -43.93
C ALA A 17 -22.15 0.23 -43.98
N MET A 18 -21.31 -0.71 -43.51
CA MET A 18 -21.66 -2.13 -43.44
C MET A 18 -22.80 -2.41 -42.45
N VAL A 19 -22.78 -1.76 -41.28
CA VAL A 19 -23.85 -1.88 -40.28
C VAL A 19 -25.16 -1.29 -40.81
N ALA A 20 -25.10 -0.14 -41.49
CA ALA A 20 -26.27 0.47 -42.12
C ALA A 20 -26.87 -0.37 -43.27
N ALA A 21 -26.05 -1.18 -43.94
CA ALA A 21 -26.47 -2.10 -44.99
C ALA A 21 -26.95 -3.48 -44.48
N GLY A 22 -27.05 -3.68 -43.16
CA GLY A 22 -27.47 -4.96 -42.57
C GLY A 22 -26.43 -6.08 -42.67
N CYS A 23 -25.19 -5.76 -43.06
CA CYS A 23 -24.09 -6.71 -43.04
C CYS A 23 -23.43 -6.70 -41.66
N SER A 24 -23.67 -7.73 -40.86
CA SER A 24 -22.87 -7.98 -39.65
C SER A 24 -21.40 -8.10 -40.05
N PRO A 25 -20.48 -7.29 -39.50
CA PRO A 25 -19.06 -7.54 -39.71
C PRO A 25 -18.76 -8.94 -39.18
N GLN A 26 -18.25 -9.83 -40.05
CA GLN A 26 -17.72 -11.11 -39.58
C GLN A 26 -16.66 -10.80 -38.52
N PRO A 27 -16.64 -11.53 -37.39
CA PRO A 27 -15.57 -11.39 -36.42
C PRO A 27 -14.27 -11.70 -37.14
N VAL A 28 -13.48 -10.67 -37.44
CA VAL A 28 -12.10 -10.86 -37.87
C VAL A 28 -11.42 -11.51 -36.67
N ALA A 29 -11.19 -12.83 -36.76
CA ALA A 29 -10.35 -13.52 -35.79
C ALA A 29 -9.10 -12.67 -35.58
N PRO A 30 -8.76 -12.28 -34.34
CA PRO A 30 -7.60 -11.44 -34.11
C PRO A 30 -6.42 -12.15 -34.75
N LYS A 31 -5.77 -11.51 -35.74
CA LYS A 31 -4.54 -12.05 -36.31
C LYS A 31 -3.63 -12.35 -35.15
N GLN A 32 -3.24 -13.62 -34.98
CA GLN A 32 -2.27 -14.01 -33.97
C GLN A 32 -1.08 -13.07 -34.09
N ASN A 33 -0.69 -12.42 -32.98
CA ASN A 33 0.51 -11.59 -32.99
C ASN A 33 1.67 -12.53 -33.35
N PRO A 34 2.40 -12.31 -34.47
CA PRO A 34 3.50 -13.19 -34.87
C PRO A 34 4.54 -13.39 -33.76
N GLU A 35 4.70 -12.38 -32.89
CA GLU A 35 5.60 -12.43 -31.73
C GLU A 35 5.17 -13.45 -30.65
N THR A 36 3.89 -13.84 -30.63
CA THR A 36 3.34 -14.82 -29.67
C THR A 36 3.23 -16.23 -30.22
N GLU A 37 3.60 -16.44 -31.49
CA GLU A 37 3.61 -17.78 -32.09
C GLU A 37 4.66 -18.66 -31.42
N GLY A 38 4.21 -19.80 -30.87
CA GLY A 38 5.04 -20.72 -30.09
C GLY A 38 5.38 -20.25 -28.67
N ALA A 39 4.75 -19.17 -28.17
CA ALA A 39 4.91 -18.73 -26.78
C ALA A 39 3.96 -19.46 -25.82
N THR A 40 4.41 -19.70 -24.59
CA THR A 40 3.58 -20.24 -23.50
C THR A 40 2.98 -19.10 -22.68
N TRP A 41 1.68 -19.18 -22.38
CA TRP A 41 0.99 -18.17 -21.57
C TRP A 41 0.90 -18.58 -20.11
N TYR A 42 1.30 -17.67 -19.23
CA TYR A 42 1.29 -17.84 -17.78
C TYR A 42 0.33 -16.84 -17.14
N LYS A 43 -0.50 -17.32 -16.22
CA LYS A 43 -1.28 -16.47 -15.33
C LYS A 43 -0.39 -15.97 -14.18
N THR A 44 -0.38 -14.67 -13.96
CA THR A 44 0.38 -14.03 -12.87
C THR A 44 -0.34 -12.77 -12.36
N VAL A 45 0.31 -12.03 -11.45
CA VAL A 45 -0.22 -10.82 -10.83
C VAL A 45 0.66 -9.63 -11.17
N CYS A 46 0.05 -8.47 -11.42
CA CYS A 46 0.78 -7.23 -11.68
C CYS A 46 1.73 -6.86 -10.53
N ARG A 47 2.97 -6.47 -10.87
CA ARG A 47 4.04 -6.16 -9.91
C ARG A 47 3.86 -4.86 -9.12
N TYR A 48 2.88 -4.01 -9.48
CA TYR A 48 2.78 -2.63 -8.99
C TYR A 48 1.77 -2.44 -7.84
N CYS A 49 0.64 -1.79 -8.08
CA CYS A 49 -0.25 -1.33 -7.00
C CYS A 49 -1.05 -2.46 -6.34
N GLY A 50 -1.47 -2.23 -5.09
CA GLY A 50 -2.28 -3.12 -4.27
C GLY A 50 -3.68 -3.44 -4.80
N VAL A 51 -4.07 -2.92 -5.97
CA VAL A 51 -5.23 -3.45 -6.69
C VAL A 51 -5.04 -4.95 -6.99
N GLY A 52 -3.83 -5.38 -7.34
CA GLY A 52 -3.55 -6.79 -7.62
C GLY A 52 -4.21 -7.30 -8.90
N CYS A 53 -4.05 -6.57 -10.01
CA CYS A 53 -4.61 -6.97 -11.31
C CYS A 53 -4.04 -8.32 -11.77
N GLY A 54 -4.89 -9.21 -12.28
CA GLY A 54 -4.48 -10.41 -12.98
C GLY A 54 -3.88 -10.09 -14.34
N VAL A 55 -2.76 -10.74 -14.65
CA VAL A 55 -1.97 -10.52 -15.86
C VAL A 55 -1.71 -11.87 -16.53
N MET A 56 -1.82 -11.90 -17.85
CA MET A 56 -1.34 -13.00 -18.68
C MET A 56 -0.03 -12.59 -19.34
N VAL A 57 1.01 -13.41 -19.16
CA VAL A 57 2.36 -13.21 -19.70
C VAL A 57 2.66 -14.29 -20.72
N ALA A 58 3.05 -13.90 -21.94
CA ALA A 58 3.57 -14.84 -22.93
C ALA A 58 5.09 -14.90 -22.84
N ALA A 59 5.65 -16.08 -22.64
CA ALA A 59 7.10 -16.30 -22.63
C ALA A 59 7.54 -17.22 -23.77
N LYS A 60 8.68 -16.88 -24.37
CA LYS A 60 9.34 -17.63 -25.46
C LYS A 60 10.84 -17.36 -25.40
N ASP A 61 11.66 -18.40 -25.59
CA ASP A 61 13.13 -18.29 -25.60
C ASP A 61 13.70 -17.53 -24.38
N ASN A 62 13.17 -17.84 -23.19
CA ASN A 62 13.49 -17.20 -21.92
C ASN A 62 13.28 -15.67 -21.89
N ARG A 63 12.33 -15.17 -22.68
CA ARG A 63 11.95 -13.75 -22.73
C ARG A 63 10.44 -13.60 -22.62
N VAL A 64 10.01 -12.50 -22.01
CA VAL A 64 8.60 -12.10 -22.03
C VAL A 64 8.31 -11.38 -23.34
N VAL A 65 7.51 -11.98 -24.22
CA VAL A 65 7.23 -11.43 -25.56
C VAL A 65 5.92 -10.66 -25.62
N ALA A 66 4.98 -10.92 -24.71
CA ALA A 66 3.74 -10.15 -24.62
C ALA A 66 3.15 -10.14 -23.21
N VAL A 67 2.38 -9.10 -22.92
CA VAL A 67 1.60 -8.93 -21.69
C VAL A 67 0.20 -8.47 -22.03
N LYS A 68 -0.81 -9.06 -21.39
CA LYS A 68 -2.21 -8.58 -21.46
C LYS A 68 -2.90 -8.74 -20.11
N GLY A 69 -3.97 -7.99 -19.88
CA GLY A 69 -4.81 -8.21 -18.71
C GLY A 69 -5.52 -9.56 -18.80
N ASP A 70 -5.66 -10.22 -17.65
CA ASP A 70 -6.42 -11.45 -17.55
C ASP A 70 -7.93 -11.15 -17.53
N THR A 71 -8.64 -11.58 -18.57
CA THR A 71 -10.08 -11.36 -18.74
C THR A 71 -10.92 -12.13 -17.74
N GLU A 72 -10.38 -13.21 -17.17
CA GLU A 72 -11.06 -14.05 -16.18
C GLU A 72 -10.84 -13.54 -14.75
N ASN A 73 -9.90 -12.62 -14.54
CA ASN A 73 -9.62 -12.12 -13.21
C ASN A 73 -10.68 -11.08 -12.76
N PRO A 74 -11.37 -11.30 -11.64
CA PRO A 74 -12.49 -10.43 -11.21
C PRO A 74 -12.04 -9.03 -10.79
N VAL A 75 -10.76 -8.85 -10.43
CA VAL A 75 -10.22 -7.56 -10.00
C VAL A 75 -10.27 -6.55 -11.13
N ASN A 76 -9.72 -6.92 -12.29
CA ASN A 76 -9.45 -6.01 -13.40
C ASN A 76 -10.19 -6.34 -14.69
N LYS A 77 -10.84 -7.50 -14.80
CA LYS A 77 -11.72 -7.88 -15.93
C LYS A 77 -11.03 -7.65 -17.30
N GLY A 78 -9.74 -8.02 -17.41
CA GLY A 78 -8.93 -7.86 -18.63
C GLY A 78 -8.25 -6.50 -18.83
N LEU A 79 -8.51 -5.50 -17.99
CA LEU A 79 -7.89 -4.17 -18.11
C LEU A 79 -6.55 -4.09 -17.36
N LEU A 80 -5.62 -3.32 -17.90
CA LEU A 80 -4.39 -2.90 -17.21
C LEU A 80 -4.21 -1.39 -17.33
N CYS A 81 -3.39 -0.80 -16.46
CA CYS A 81 -2.96 0.58 -16.63
C CYS A 81 -1.64 0.63 -17.43
N VAL A 82 -1.16 1.84 -17.76
CA VAL A 82 0.10 2.04 -18.50
C VAL A 82 1.27 1.25 -17.90
N LYS A 83 1.41 1.22 -16.57
CA LYS A 83 2.47 0.45 -15.90
C LYS A 83 2.32 -1.06 -16.15
N GLY A 84 1.09 -1.57 -16.06
CA GLY A 84 0.80 -2.99 -16.26
C GLY A 84 1.00 -3.46 -17.71
N TYR A 85 0.68 -2.63 -18.70
CA TYR A 85 0.86 -2.97 -20.12
C TYR A 85 2.33 -3.08 -20.55
N TYR A 86 3.25 -2.42 -19.84
CA TYR A 86 4.68 -2.43 -20.16
C TYR A 86 5.53 -3.29 -19.20
N LEU A 87 4.92 -4.30 -18.56
CA LEU A 87 5.66 -5.22 -17.69
C LEU A 87 6.72 -6.05 -18.44
N ASP A 88 6.54 -6.29 -19.75
CA ASP A 88 7.54 -6.95 -20.60
C ASP A 88 8.86 -6.15 -20.66
N ARG A 89 8.78 -4.82 -20.69
CA ARG A 89 9.93 -3.92 -20.80
C ARG A 89 10.84 -4.02 -19.58
N ILE A 90 10.27 -4.07 -18.38
CA ILE A 90 11.04 -4.20 -17.13
C ILE A 90 11.66 -5.59 -16.97
N MET A 91 11.06 -6.63 -17.56
CA MET A 91 11.61 -7.98 -17.52
C MET A 91 12.75 -8.15 -18.50
N ASN A 92 12.62 -7.57 -19.69
CA ASN A 92 13.59 -7.78 -20.75
C ASN A 92 14.82 -6.86 -20.65
N THR A 93 14.77 -5.77 -19.89
CA THR A 93 15.92 -4.87 -19.69
C THR A 93 17.04 -5.49 -18.85
N GLU A 94 18.29 -5.16 -19.16
CA GLU A 94 19.46 -5.42 -18.30
C GLU A 94 19.99 -4.12 -17.67
N GLU A 95 19.46 -2.96 -18.10
CA GLU A 95 19.95 -1.67 -17.65
C GLU A 95 19.73 -1.49 -16.14
N GLY A 96 20.85 -1.45 -15.41
CA GLY A 96 20.88 -1.32 -13.95
C GLY A 96 20.36 -2.56 -13.19
N ARG A 97 20.15 -3.70 -13.86
CA ARG A 97 19.92 -4.99 -13.17
C ARG A 97 21.18 -5.36 -12.40
N ILE A 98 21.00 -5.87 -11.19
CA ILE A 98 22.09 -6.48 -10.42
C ILE A 98 22.18 -7.93 -10.90
N LEU A 99 23.30 -8.29 -11.53
CA LEU A 99 23.47 -9.60 -12.19
C LEU A 99 24.36 -10.56 -11.38
N LYS A 100 25.14 -10.05 -10.41
CA LYS A 100 26.03 -10.83 -9.55
C LYS A 100 26.05 -10.25 -8.15
N PRO A 101 26.44 -11.04 -7.13
CA PRO A 101 26.75 -10.50 -5.81
C PRO A 101 27.82 -9.41 -5.89
N LEU A 102 27.67 -8.37 -5.07
CA LEU A 102 28.65 -7.28 -4.95
C LEU A 102 29.04 -7.11 -3.48
N ILE A 103 30.32 -6.87 -3.22
CA ILE A 103 30.85 -6.55 -1.90
C ILE A 103 31.59 -5.22 -1.97
N ARG A 104 31.43 -4.38 -0.95
CA ARG A 104 32.16 -3.12 -0.83
C ARG A 104 33.60 -3.38 -0.39
N LYS A 105 34.55 -3.05 -1.26
CA LYS A 105 35.99 -3.11 -1.01
C LYS A 105 36.59 -1.73 -1.32
N ASN A 106 37.35 -1.17 -0.39
CA ASN A 106 37.97 0.17 -0.53
C ASN A 106 36.96 1.27 -0.94
N GLY A 107 35.75 1.23 -0.35
CA GLY A 107 34.69 2.21 -0.60
C GLY A 107 33.87 1.98 -1.87
N GLN A 108 34.20 1.00 -2.72
CA GLN A 108 33.50 0.72 -3.98
C GLN A 108 32.88 -0.68 -3.98
N LEU A 109 31.70 -0.83 -4.59
CA LEU A 109 31.09 -2.14 -4.82
C LEU A 109 31.82 -2.86 -5.97
N THR A 110 32.29 -4.07 -5.70
CA THR A 110 32.98 -4.93 -6.68
C THR A 110 32.30 -6.29 -6.76
N GLU A 111 32.31 -6.91 -7.95
CA GLU A 111 31.77 -8.26 -8.14
C GLU A 111 32.41 -9.27 -7.18
N ALA A 112 31.59 -10.18 -6.66
CA ALA A 112 31.97 -11.26 -5.77
C ALA A 112 31.23 -12.56 -6.14
N SER A 113 31.73 -13.70 -5.69
CA SER A 113 30.97 -14.95 -5.80
C SER A 113 29.84 -15.00 -4.78
N TRP A 114 28.84 -15.87 -5.01
CA TRP A 114 27.79 -16.13 -4.03
C TRP A 114 28.33 -16.62 -2.68
N ASP A 115 29.31 -17.53 -2.70
CA ASP A 115 29.90 -18.06 -1.48
C ASP A 115 30.63 -16.97 -0.70
N GLU A 116 31.46 -16.15 -1.37
CA GLU A 116 32.17 -15.04 -0.71
C GLU A 116 31.19 -14.04 -0.07
N ALA A 117 30.13 -13.66 -0.80
CA ALA A 117 29.15 -12.72 -0.30
C ALA A 117 28.32 -13.28 0.87
N LEU A 118 27.82 -14.52 0.74
CA LEU A 118 27.00 -15.14 1.77
C LEU A 118 27.79 -15.51 3.02
N ASP A 119 29.06 -15.91 2.87
CA ASP A 119 29.94 -16.19 4.01
C ASP A 119 30.26 -14.89 4.77
N LEU A 120 30.51 -13.78 4.06
CA LEU A 120 30.69 -12.47 4.69
C LEU A 120 29.43 -12.03 5.46
N VAL A 121 28.25 -12.17 4.85
CA VAL A 121 26.97 -11.85 5.50
C VAL A 121 26.79 -12.67 6.76
N ALA A 122 26.94 -13.99 6.67
CA ALA A 122 26.77 -14.88 7.83
C ALA A 122 27.80 -14.60 8.93
N ALA A 123 29.06 -14.34 8.57
CA ALA A 123 30.10 -14.01 9.53
C ALA A 123 29.78 -12.72 10.31
N ARG A 124 29.34 -11.65 9.63
CA ARG A 124 29.01 -10.38 10.28
C ARG A 124 27.74 -10.44 11.12
N PHE A 125 26.72 -11.15 10.66
CA PHE A 125 25.51 -11.38 11.45
C PHE A 125 25.81 -12.22 12.70
N ARG A 126 26.59 -13.29 12.56
CA ARG A 126 27.03 -14.11 13.71
C ARG A 126 27.85 -13.28 14.70
N GLU A 127 28.84 -12.52 14.22
CA GLU A 127 29.66 -11.63 15.04
C GLU A 127 28.80 -10.67 15.87
N ALA A 128 27.81 -10.02 15.23
CA ALA A 128 26.87 -9.13 15.91
C ALA A 128 26.07 -9.87 16.99
N ILE A 129 25.48 -11.01 16.66
CA ILE A 129 24.66 -11.81 17.58
C ILE A 129 25.50 -12.30 18.77
N ASP A 130 26.68 -12.85 18.53
CA ASP A 130 27.53 -13.44 19.57
C ASP A 130 28.06 -12.36 20.54
N GLN A 131 28.39 -11.16 20.04
CA GLN A 131 28.95 -10.08 20.87
C GLN A 131 27.90 -9.18 21.52
N HIS A 132 26.71 -9.04 20.91
CA HIS A 132 25.72 -8.02 21.30
C HIS A 132 24.29 -8.57 21.48
N GLY A 133 24.08 -9.86 21.30
CA GLY A 133 22.78 -10.51 21.40
C GLY A 133 21.92 -10.38 20.14
N PRO A 134 20.77 -11.07 20.09
CA PRO A 134 19.95 -11.20 18.89
C PRO A 134 19.34 -9.87 18.41
N ASP A 135 19.05 -8.94 19.32
CA ASP A 135 18.49 -7.63 18.98
C ASP A 135 19.50 -6.67 18.32
N SER A 136 20.75 -7.13 18.13
CA SER A 136 21.77 -6.40 17.37
C SER A 136 21.68 -6.58 15.86
N VAL A 137 20.77 -7.44 15.37
CA VAL A 137 20.50 -7.61 13.94
C VAL A 137 19.05 -7.31 13.60
N GLY A 138 18.76 -7.06 12.32
CA GLY A 138 17.39 -6.84 11.87
C GLY A 138 17.14 -7.16 10.41
N PHE A 139 15.86 -7.27 10.06
CA PHE A 139 15.36 -7.43 8.71
C PHE A 139 14.37 -6.32 8.37
N TYR A 140 14.57 -5.65 7.24
CA TYR A 140 13.69 -4.64 6.70
C TYR A 140 13.16 -5.04 5.31
N GLY A 141 11.96 -5.62 5.29
CA GLY A 141 11.30 -6.13 4.09
C GLY A 141 10.31 -5.15 3.46
N SER A 142 9.40 -5.70 2.65
CA SER A 142 8.55 -4.91 1.77
C SER A 142 7.18 -5.55 1.54
N GLY A 143 6.13 -4.73 1.43
CA GLY A 143 4.84 -5.17 0.88
C GLY A 143 4.88 -5.54 -0.61
N GLN A 144 6.07 -5.60 -1.21
CA GLN A 144 6.33 -6.11 -2.56
C GLN A 144 6.99 -7.50 -2.56
N ASN A 145 7.43 -7.98 -1.40
CA ASN A 145 7.87 -9.36 -1.23
C ASN A 145 6.69 -10.31 -1.41
N LEU A 146 7.00 -11.53 -1.86
CA LEU A 146 6.06 -12.65 -1.84
C LEU A 146 5.77 -13.04 -0.38
N ALA A 147 4.62 -13.70 -0.15
CA ALA A 147 4.25 -14.17 1.18
C ALA A 147 5.30 -15.12 1.77
N GLU A 148 5.81 -16.02 0.95
CA GLU A 148 6.82 -17.02 1.28
C GLU A 148 8.14 -16.36 1.72
N GLU A 149 8.56 -15.27 1.06
CA GLU A 149 9.78 -14.54 1.40
C GLU A 149 9.69 -13.90 2.79
N THR A 150 8.56 -13.26 3.09
CA THR A 150 8.35 -12.65 4.42
C THR A 150 8.18 -13.72 5.49
N TYR A 151 7.58 -14.86 5.16
CA TYR A 151 7.43 -15.98 6.06
C TYR A 151 8.78 -16.57 6.49
N ILE A 152 9.67 -16.84 5.52
CA ILE A 152 11.02 -17.36 5.79
C ILE A 152 11.84 -16.35 6.61
N ALA A 153 11.77 -15.06 6.27
CA ALA A 153 12.44 -14.03 7.05
C ALA A 153 11.92 -13.96 8.50
N ASN A 154 10.60 -14.03 8.71
CA ASN A 154 10.02 -14.09 10.05
C ASN A 154 10.49 -15.32 10.83
N LYS A 155 10.44 -16.51 10.23
CA LYS A 155 10.89 -17.75 10.89
C LYS A 155 12.36 -17.66 11.29
N LEU A 156 13.22 -17.17 10.39
CA LEU A 156 14.65 -16.98 10.66
C LEU A 156 14.89 -15.98 11.81
N PHE A 157 14.35 -14.77 11.73
CA PHE A 157 14.67 -13.72 12.70
C PHE A 157 13.95 -13.92 14.04
N LYS A 158 12.64 -14.22 14.03
CA LYS A 158 11.84 -14.36 15.26
C LYS A 158 11.95 -15.74 15.89
N GLY A 159 11.93 -16.78 15.07
CA GLY A 159 11.91 -18.18 15.54
C GLY A 159 13.30 -18.76 15.82
N CYS A 160 14.31 -18.43 15.01
CA CYS A 160 15.65 -19.01 15.11
C CYS A 160 16.65 -18.08 15.82
N ILE A 161 16.83 -16.85 15.32
CA ILE A 161 17.73 -15.85 15.92
C ILE A 161 17.17 -15.37 17.26
N GLY A 162 15.85 -15.22 17.38
CA GLY A 162 15.18 -14.81 18.60
C GLY A 162 15.00 -13.29 18.75
N THR A 163 15.03 -12.55 17.64
CA THR A 163 14.75 -11.10 17.63
C THR A 163 13.45 -10.77 16.90
N ASN A 164 12.70 -9.81 17.45
CA ASN A 164 11.51 -9.24 16.82
C ASN A 164 11.84 -8.01 15.94
N ASN A 165 13.11 -7.73 15.66
CA ASN A 165 13.58 -6.68 14.74
C ASN A 165 13.32 -7.04 13.26
N VAL A 166 12.07 -7.39 12.95
CA VAL A 166 11.56 -7.62 11.61
C VAL A 166 10.53 -6.54 11.32
N GLU A 167 10.76 -5.77 10.28
CA GLU A 167 9.89 -4.67 9.91
C GLU A 167 9.87 -4.49 8.39
N GLY A 168 9.06 -3.59 7.85
CA GLY A 168 9.02 -3.36 6.42
C GLY A 168 8.37 -2.04 6.02
N ASN A 169 8.48 -1.72 4.74
CA ASN A 169 7.87 -0.49 4.23
C ASN A 169 6.34 -0.38 4.36
N PRO A 170 5.53 -1.42 4.66
CA PRO A 170 4.11 -1.19 4.96
C PRO A 170 3.89 -0.33 6.21
N ARG A 171 4.86 -0.19 7.12
CA ARG A 171 4.81 0.84 8.19
C ARG A 171 4.63 2.25 7.66
N THR A 172 5.25 2.54 6.53
CA THR A 172 5.21 3.85 5.88
C THR A 172 3.89 4.11 5.16
N CYS A 173 3.00 3.10 5.09
CA CYS A 173 1.89 3.07 4.15
C CYS A 173 0.55 2.69 4.82
N MET A 174 0.46 1.52 5.43
CA MET A 174 -0.81 0.90 5.85
C MET A 174 -1.00 0.79 7.36
N ALA A 175 0.03 1.03 8.18
CA ALA A 175 -0.03 0.75 9.61
C ALA A 175 -1.14 1.55 10.34
N SER A 176 -1.45 2.78 9.92
CA SER A 176 -2.57 3.56 10.48
C SER A 176 -3.94 2.96 10.14
N ALA A 177 -4.09 2.39 8.93
CA ALA A 177 -5.31 1.67 8.59
C ALA A 177 -5.45 0.40 9.42
N VAL A 178 -4.37 -0.34 9.64
CA VAL A 178 -4.34 -1.51 10.53
C VAL A 178 -4.75 -1.15 11.95
N ALA A 179 -4.13 -0.11 12.53
CA ALA A 179 -4.47 0.34 13.87
C ALA A 179 -5.93 0.81 13.97
N GLY A 180 -6.45 1.48 12.93
CA GLY A 180 -7.86 1.85 12.82
C GLY A 180 -8.78 0.62 12.80
N PHE A 181 -8.51 -0.35 11.93
CA PHE A 181 -9.32 -1.57 11.83
C PHE A 181 -9.33 -2.37 13.14
N LEU A 182 -8.15 -2.59 13.74
CA LEU A 182 -8.02 -3.31 15.01
C LEU A 182 -8.72 -2.58 16.16
N SER A 183 -8.55 -1.26 16.26
CA SER A 183 -9.20 -0.48 17.33
C SER A 183 -10.72 -0.41 17.18
N THR A 184 -11.27 -0.36 15.96
CA THR A 184 -12.72 -0.29 15.74
C THR A 184 -13.39 -1.67 15.69
N PHE A 185 -12.84 -2.64 14.95
CA PHE A 185 -13.49 -3.93 14.66
C PHE A 185 -12.78 -5.13 15.31
N GLY A 186 -11.58 -4.95 15.85
CA GLY A 186 -10.82 -6.01 16.53
C GLY A 186 -10.08 -6.98 15.58
N LYS A 187 -10.25 -6.83 14.28
CA LYS A 187 -9.49 -7.54 13.24
C LYS A 187 -9.08 -6.56 12.15
N ASP A 188 -7.92 -6.82 11.55
CA ASP A 188 -7.42 -6.05 10.41
C ASP A 188 -8.22 -6.35 9.12
N GLU A 189 -8.01 -5.52 8.10
CA GLU A 189 -8.43 -5.62 6.70
C GLU A 189 -9.89 -5.26 6.41
N PRO A 190 -10.21 -4.81 5.18
CA PRO A 190 -11.57 -4.44 4.81
C PRO A 190 -12.57 -5.58 5.01
N MET A 191 -13.77 -5.24 5.45
CA MET A 191 -14.90 -6.17 5.50
C MET A 191 -15.56 -6.38 4.14
N GLY A 192 -15.58 -5.33 3.31
CA GLY A 192 -16.06 -5.40 1.93
C GLY A 192 -14.97 -5.85 0.95
N ASN A 193 -15.22 -5.59 -0.33
CA ASN A 193 -14.37 -5.99 -1.44
C ASN A 193 -14.57 -5.07 -2.67
N LEU A 194 -13.86 -5.31 -3.78
CA LEU A 194 -13.94 -4.41 -4.94
C LEU A 194 -15.28 -4.48 -5.69
N ASP A 195 -16.08 -5.53 -5.51
CA ASP A 195 -17.40 -5.65 -6.16
C ASP A 195 -18.43 -4.70 -5.55
N ASP A 196 -18.16 -4.15 -4.35
CA ASP A 196 -18.96 -3.08 -3.77
C ASP A 196 -19.04 -1.85 -4.69
N ILE A 197 -18.03 -1.63 -5.53
CA ILE A 197 -18.02 -0.50 -6.49
C ILE A 197 -19.22 -0.59 -7.44
N GLU A 198 -19.57 -1.78 -7.92
CA GLU A 198 -20.70 -1.96 -8.84
C GLU A 198 -22.06 -1.75 -8.15
N HIS A 199 -22.11 -1.77 -6.83
CA HIS A 199 -23.33 -1.63 -6.03
C HIS A 199 -23.48 -0.27 -5.34
N ALA A 200 -22.42 0.53 -5.23
CA ALA A 200 -22.45 1.81 -4.53
C ALA A 200 -23.20 2.90 -5.32
N ASP A 201 -23.90 3.77 -4.61
CA ASP A 201 -24.60 4.94 -5.16
C ASP A 201 -23.89 6.24 -4.77
N THR A 202 -23.14 6.25 -3.67
CA THR A 202 -22.29 7.37 -3.26
C THR A 202 -20.87 6.87 -3.05
N PHE A 203 -19.90 7.51 -3.71
CA PHE A 203 -18.48 7.33 -3.46
C PHE A 203 -17.95 8.51 -2.66
N PHE A 204 -17.47 8.27 -1.45
CA PHE A 204 -16.71 9.27 -0.70
C PHE A 204 -15.22 8.95 -0.82
N ILE A 205 -14.48 9.75 -1.58
CA ILE A 205 -13.05 9.55 -1.81
C ILE A 205 -12.30 10.61 -1.02
N ILE A 206 -11.54 10.21 0.00
CA ILE A 206 -10.79 11.13 0.87
C ILE A 206 -9.30 10.79 0.92
N GLY A 207 -8.44 11.78 0.68
CA GLY A 207 -6.99 11.61 0.72
C GLY A 207 -6.47 10.54 -0.24
N SER A 208 -7.10 10.41 -1.41
CA SER A 208 -6.79 9.40 -2.42
C SER A 208 -6.89 9.95 -3.84
N ASN A 209 -5.74 10.03 -4.52
CA ASN A 209 -5.70 10.19 -5.97
C ASN A 209 -5.84 8.82 -6.68
N THR A 210 -7.04 8.25 -6.58
CA THR A 210 -7.37 6.92 -7.08
C THR A 210 -7.11 6.77 -8.59
N ALA A 211 -7.27 7.85 -9.36
CA ALA A 211 -7.01 7.88 -10.79
C ALA A 211 -5.56 7.51 -11.17
N GLU A 212 -4.62 7.80 -10.28
CA GLU A 212 -3.19 7.66 -10.55
C GLU A 212 -2.52 6.58 -9.70
N ALA A 213 -2.99 6.43 -8.47
CA ALA A 213 -2.51 5.41 -7.54
C ALA A 213 -3.16 4.04 -7.81
N HIS A 214 -4.44 4.01 -8.19
CA HIS A 214 -5.24 2.78 -8.36
C HIS A 214 -6.12 2.84 -9.63
N PRO A 215 -5.53 2.94 -10.84
CA PRO A 215 -6.27 3.35 -12.04
C PRO A 215 -7.42 2.41 -12.44
N ILE A 216 -7.31 1.12 -12.12
CA ILE A 216 -8.37 0.14 -12.37
C ILE A 216 -9.58 0.36 -11.45
N ILE A 217 -9.35 0.70 -10.18
CA ILE A 217 -10.44 1.07 -9.26
C ILE A 217 -11.11 2.35 -9.75
N TYR A 218 -10.32 3.36 -10.14
CA TYR A 218 -10.87 4.58 -10.73
C TYR A 218 -11.68 4.32 -12.01
N SER A 219 -11.22 3.40 -12.87
CA SER A 219 -11.97 2.98 -14.05
C SER A 219 -13.32 2.35 -13.66
N ARG A 220 -13.36 1.47 -12.65
CA ARG A 220 -14.62 0.86 -12.18
C ARG A 220 -15.57 1.90 -11.58
N ILE A 221 -15.06 2.86 -10.79
CA ILE A 221 -15.86 3.97 -10.25
C ILE A 221 -16.43 4.83 -11.39
N THR A 222 -15.60 5.18 -12.38
CA THR A 222 -16.04 5.96 -13.55
C THR A 222 -17.12 5.21 -14.33
N THR A 223 -16.95 3.91 -14.57
CA THR A 223 -17.97 3.08 -15.20
C THR A 223 -19.26 3.08 -14.38
N ARG A 224 -19.20 2.88 -13.05
CA ARG A 224 -20.37 2.93 -12.19
C ARG A 224 -21.07 4.29 -12.25
N LYS A 225 -20.32 5.39 -12.22
CA LYS A 225 -20.85 6.76 -12.35
C LYS A 225 -21.56 7.00 -13.69
N GLN A 226 -21.06 6.42 -14.77
CA GLN A 226 -21.62 6.56 -16.12
C GLN A 226 -22.84 5.68 -16.37
N THR A 227 -22.90 4.48 -15.79
CA THR A 227 -23.95 3.50 -16.07
C THR A 227 -25.03 3.42 -14.99
N GLY A 228 -24.70 3.81 -13.76
CA GLY A 228 -25.62 3.82 -12.62
C GLY A 228 -26.57 5.03 -12.63
N LYS A 229 -27.74 4.86 -12.00
CA LYS A 229 -28.70 5.96 -11.83
C LYS A 229 -28.29 6.82 -10.64
N ASP A 230 -28.16 8.12 -10.85
CA ASP A 230 -27.87 9.13 -9.82
C ASP A 230 -26.70 8.77 -8.89
N VAL A 231 -25.65 8.14 -9.41
CA VAL A 231 -24.43 7.86 -8.63
C VAL A 231 -23.73 9.19 -8.30
N LYS A 232 -23.29 9.39 -7.06
CA LYS A 232 -22.56 10.59 -6.59
C LYS A 232 -21.12 10.27 -6.27
N VAL A 233 -20.23 11.20 -6.54
CA VAL A 233 -18.80 11.14 -6.20
C VAL A 233 -18.44 12.40 -5.43
N ILE A 234 -17.97 12.23 -4.21
CA ILE A 234 -17.49 13.29 -3.34
C ILE A 234 -15.98 13.10 -3.22
N LEU A 235 -15.20 14.12 -3.57
CA LEU A 235 -13.76 14.14 -3.39
C LEU A 235 -13.39 15.13 -2.28
N ALA A 236 -12.78 14.63 -1.21
CA ALA A 236 -12.12 15.45 -0.21
C ALA A 236 -10.61 15.28 -0.33
N ASP A 237 -9.93 16.25 -0.93
CA ASP A 237 -8.47 16.26 -1.05
C ASP A 237 -7.98 17.73 -1.14
N PRO A 238 -6.90 18.10 -0.43
CA PRO A 238 -6.24 19.40 -0.56
C PRO A 238 -5.82 19.79 -1.99
N ARG A 239 -5.81 18.83 -2.92
CA ARG A 239 -5.31 18.99 -4.28
C ARG A 239 -6.38 18.57 -5.29
N ARG A 240 -6.73 19.47 -6.21
CA ARG A 240 -7.61 19.15 -7.33
C ARG A 240 -6.84 18.30 -8.34
N HIS A 241 -7.10 16.99 -8.37
CA HIS A 241 -6.54 16.04 -9.33
C HIS A 241 -7.65 15.38 -10.15
N ARG A 242 -7.31 14.46 -11.07
CA ARG A 242 -8.25 13.87 -12.06
C ARG A 242 -9.54 13.26 -11.50
N VAL A 243 -9.58 12.87 -10.23
CA VAL A 243 -10.83 12.38 -9.60
C VAL A 243 -11.87 13.51 -9.48
N ALA A 244 -11.43 14.76 -9.34
CA ALA A 244 -12.30 15.93 -9.31
C ALA A 244 -13.10 16.11 -10.61
N ASP A 245 -12.62 15.56 -11.74
CA ASP A 245 -13.31 15.70 -13.03
C ASP A 245 -14.59 14.85 -13.13
N ILE A 246 -14.77 13.88 -12.21
CA ILE A 246 -16.01 13.09 -12.08
C ILE A 246 -16.75 13.37 -10.77
N ALA A 247 -16.22 14.25 -9.91
CA ALA A 247 -16.80 14.56 -8.61
C ALA A 247 -17.98 15.52 -8.75
N ASP A 248 -19.08 15.23 -8.05
CA ASP A 248 -20.21 16.14 -7.88
C ASP A 248 -19.91 17.19 -6.80
N ILE A 249 -19.15 16.81 -5.78
CA ILE A 249 -18.70 17.70 -4.70
C ILE A 249 -17.18 17.54 -4.55
N PHE A 250 -16.45 18.66 -4.61
CA PHE A 250 -15.01 18.70 -4.33
C PHE A 250 -14.74 19.60 -3.12
N LEU A 251 -14.06 19.06 -2.11
CA LEU A 251 -13.75 19.72 -0.85
C LEU A 251 -12.22 19.92 -0.71
N PRO A 252 -11.68 21.07 -1.15
CA PRO A 252 -10.26 21.40 -1.02
C PRO A 252 -9.93 21.90 0.39
N PHE A 253 -10.03 21.04 1.39
CA PHE A 253 -9.75 21.41 2.79
C PHE A 253 -8.25 21.67 3.02
N ARG A 254 -7.93 22.52 4.01
CA ARG A 254 -6.57 22.81 4.47
C ARG A 254 -5.82 21.53 4.88
N SER A 255 -4.62 21.32 4.35
CA SER A 255 -3.81 20.13 4.68
C SER A 255 -3.66 19.99 6.19
N GLY A 256 -4.10 18.85 6.72
CA GLY A 256 -4.05 18.59 8.16
C GLY A 256 -5.41 18.56 8.87
N THR A 257 -6.47 19.11 8.27
CA THR A 257 -7.73 19.41 8.97
C THR A 257 -8.90 18.47 8.63
N ASP A 258 -8.59 17.33 8.04
CA ASP A 258 -9.55 16.29 7.68
C ASP A 258 -10.24 15.65 8.89
N LEU A 259 -9.58 15.58 10.06
CA LEU A 259 -10.23 15.04 11.26
C LEU A 259 -11.38 15.94 11.75
N ALA A 260 -11.17 17.27 11.74
CA ALA A 260 -12.23 18.22 12.01
C ALA A 260 -13.37 18.11 10.98
N LEU A 261 -13.05 17.94 9.69
CA LEU A 261 -14.04 17.74 8.63
C LEU A 261 -14.88 16.47 8.84
N LEU A 262 -14.24 15.34 9.16
CA LEU A 262 -14.94 14.07 9.40
C LEU A 262 -15.84 14.14 10.65
N ASN A 263 -15.38 14.82 11.71
CA ASN A 263 -16.22 15.08 12.88
C ASN A 263 -17.41 15.98 12.53
N ALA A 264 -17.24 16.99 11.67
CA ALA A 264 -18.34 17.81 11.19
C ALA A 264 -19.37 17.01 10.38
N PHE A 265 -18.93 16.05 9.57
CA PHE A 265 -19.85 15.16 8.88
C PHE A 265 -20.66 14.31 9.85
N ALA A 266 -20.01 13.75 10.90
CA ALA A 266 -20.71 13.00 11.94
C ALA A 266 -21.72 13.89 12.69
N GLN A 267 -21.36 15.14 12.97
CA GLN A 267 -22.23 16.12 13.61
C GLN A 267 -23.50 16.38 12.77
N VAL A 268 -23.35 16.66 11.46
CA VAL A 268 -24.49 16.90 10.56
C VAL A 268 -25.36 15.65 10.41
N ILE A 269 -24.75 14.47 10.28
CA ILE A 269 -25.48 13.19 10.18
C ILE A 269 -26.37 12.94 11.40
N ILE A 270 -25.89 13.31 12.59
CA ILE A 270 -26.66 13.16 13.82
C ILE A 270 -27.74 14.25 13.92
N GLU A 271 -27.35 15.52 13.74
CA GLU A 271 -28.24 16.68 13.87
C GLU A 271 -29.44 16.59 12.92
N GLU A 272 -29.24 16.12 11.69
CA GLU A 272 -30.28 16.00 10.69
C GLU A 272 -31.01 14.63 10.71
N GLY A 273 -30.73 13.77 11.69
CA GLY A 273 -31.41 12.48 11.83
C GLY A 273 -31.11 11.47 10.69
N LEU A 274 -29.93 11.58 10.06
CA LEU A 274 -29.47 10.68 8.99
C LEU A 274 -28.81 9.39 9.52
N HIS A 275 -28.46 9.35 10.80
CA HIS A 275 -27.95 8.16 11.47
C HIS A 275 -29.01 7.04 11.57
N ASP A 276 -28.56 5.81 11.82
CA ASP A 276 -29.39 4.62 12.02
C ASP A 276 -29.38 4.21 13.51
N PRO A 277 -30.40 4.60 14.29
CA PRO A 277 -30.45 4.30 15.73
C PRO A 277 -30.44 2.80 16.04
N ASP A 278 -31.16 2.00 15.24
CA ASP A 278 -31.27 0.55 15.46
C ASP A 278 -29.91 -0.12 15.22
N PHE A 279 -29.18 0.30 14.18
CA PHE A 279 -27.83 -0.21 13.94
C PHE A 279 -26.87 0.20 15.05
N ILE A 280 -26.91 1.46 15.48
CA ILE A 280 -26.06 1.99 16.56
C ILE A 280 -26.27 1.17 17.84
N GLU A 281 -27.53 0.99 18.28
CA GLU A 281 -27.86 0.27 19.51
C GLU A 281 -27.38 -1.19 19.47
N ARG A 282 -27.61 -1.88 18.35
CA ARG A 282 -27.32 -3.31 18.22
C ARG A 282 -25.85 -3.61 18.01
N HIS A 283 -25.14 -2.79 17.24
CA HIS A 283 -23.84 -3.17 16.69
C HIS A 283 -22.68 -2.27 17.11
N THR A 284 -22.92 -1.24 17.95
CA THR A 284 -21.86 -0.28 18.30
C THR A 284 -21.70 -0.05 19.81
N THR A 285 -20.50 0.39 20.18
CA THR A 285 -20.15 0.99 21.47
C THR A 285 -19.40 2.29 21.22
N PHE A 286 -19.24 3.16 22.23
CA PHE A 286 -18.58 4.46 22.09
C PHE A 286 -17.39 4.59 23.03
N GLN A 287 -16.29 5.20 22.56
CA GLN A 287 -15.09 5.49 23.34
C GLN A 287 -14.47 6.84 22.96
N ASP A 288 -13.73 7.48 23.86
CA ASP A 288 -12.95 8.71 23.57
C ASP A 288 -11.43 8.46 23.47
N GLY A 289 -11.00 7.21 23.70
CA GLY A 289 -9.60 6.82 23.75
C GLY A 289 -9.04 6.70 25.16
N ASN A 290 -9.71 7.26 26.17
CA ASN A 290 -9.40 7.08 27.59
C ASN A 290 -10.36 6.10 28.26
N GLY A 291 -11.57 5.93 27.72
CA GLY A 291 -12.53 4.96 28.21
C GLY A 291 -13.80 4.92 27.36
N ALA A 292 -14.77 4.15 27.86
CA ALA A 292 -16.12 4.10 27.30
C ALA A 292 -16.86 5.42 27.59
N ILE A 293 -17.64 5.87 26.62
CA ILE A 293 -18.55 7.02 26.72
C ILE A 293 -19.96 6.61 26.27
N THR A 294 -20.97 7.43 26.55
CA THR A 294 -22.33 7.22 26.05
C THR A 294 -22.53 7.87 24.68
N PHE A 295 -23.63 7.53 24.00
CA PHE A 295 -24.02 8.21 22.77
C PHE A 295 -24.24 9.71 23.00
N GLU A 296 -24.87 10.11 24.11
CA GLU A 296 -25.11 11.51 24.47
C GLU A 296 -23.79 12.27 24.66
N GLN A 297 -22.78 11.63 25.27
CA GLN A 297 -21.44 12.21 25.41
C GLN A 297 -20.74 12.34 24.05
N TYR A 298 -20.93 11.38 23.14
CA TYR A 298 -20.44 11.50 21.76
C TYR A 298 -21.12 12.66 21.01
N VAL A 299 -22.45 12.82 21.16
CA VAL A 299 -23.19 13.97 20.59
C VAL A 299 -22.70 15.29 21.18
N ALA A 300 -22.45 15.34 22.49
CA ALA A 300 -21.90 16.52 23.16
C ALA A 300 -20.49 16.87 22.63
N PHE A 301 -19.62 15.87 22.43
CA PHE A 301 -18.31 16.04 21.80
C PHE A 301 -18.43 16.64 20.39
N LEU A 302 -19.40 16.19 19.59
CA LEU A 302 -19.62 16.68 18.24
C LEU A 302 -20.11 18.14 18.17
N GLN A 303 -20.62 18.72 19.26
CA GLN A 303 -21.00 20.14 19.30
C GLN A 303 -19.80 21.08 19.11
N ASP A 304 -18.56 20.60 19.28
CA ASP A 304 -17.35 21.35 18.96
C ASP A 304 -16.97 21.31 17.47
N TYR A 305 -17.71 20.54 16.68
CA TYR A 305 -17.44 20.33 15.26
C TYR A 305 -18.63 20.70 14.38
N THR A 306 -19.47 21.67 14.77
CA THR A 306 -20.49 22.20 13.85
C THR A 306 -19.84 22.74 12.57
N PRO A 307 -20.53 22.71 11.41
CA PRO A 307 -20.01 23.27 10.17
C PRO A 307 -19.47 24.70 10.32
N GLU A 308 -20.11 25.54 11.13
CA GLU A 308 -19.66 26.90 11.43
C GLU A 308 -18.33 26.96 12.19
N LYS A 309 -18.11 26.06 13.16
CA LYS A 309 -16.85 25.97 13.91
C LYS A 309 -15.72 25.40 13.06
N VAL A 310 -16.04 24.48 12.14
CA VAL A 310 -15.05 23.76 11.32
C VAL A 310 -14.68 24.51 10.04
N ALA A 311 -15.55 25.37 9.52
CA ALA A 311 -15.28 26.23 8.36
C ALA A 311 -13.95 27.02 8.46
N PRO A 312 -13.64 27.78 9.53
CA PRO A 312 -12.37 28.50 9.62
C PRO A 312 -11.13 27.59 9.74
N ILE A 313 -11.30 26.38 10.30
CA ILE A 313 -10.23 25.39 10.45
C ILE A 313 -9.89 24.79 9.08
N THR A 314 -10.92 24.38 8.33
CA THR A 314 -10.76 23.67 7.05
C THR A 314 -10.62 24.58 5.85
N GLY A 315 -11.09 25.82 5.94
CA GLY A 315 -11.21 26.73 4.79
C GLY A 315 -12.40 26.43 3.87
N LEU A 316 -13.30 25.51 4.25
CA LEU A 316 -14.51 25.18 3.50
C LEU A 316 -15.71 26.02 3.96
N SER A 317 -16.73 26.16 3.12
CA SER A 317 -18.00 26.75 3.55
C SER A 317 -18.79 25.77 4.43
N PRO A 318 -19.57 26.25 5.43
CA PRO A 318 -20.47 25.40 6.20
C PRO A 318 -21.47 24.62 5.32
N ASP A 319 -21.91 25.21 4.21
CA ASP A 319 -22.88 24.61 3.30
C ASP A 319 -22.28 23.45 2.50
N ASP A 320 -21.03 23.56 2.03
CA ASP A 320 -20.34 22.46 1.36
C ASP A 320 -20.13 21.27 2.30
N ILE A 321 -19.81 21.56 3.58
CA ILE A 321 -19.67 20.54 4.62
C ILE A 321 -21.01 19.80 4.81
N ARG A 322 -22.12 20.53 4.94
CA ARG A 322 -23.46 19.94 5.06
C ARG A 322 -23.84 19.14 3.82
N ALA A 323 -23.61 19.68 2.63
CA ALA A 323 -23.96 19.02 1.37
C ALA A 323 -23.26 17.66 1.24
N ALA A 324 -21.96 17.59 1.53
CA ALA A 324 -21.23 16.33 1.51
C ALA A 324 -21.71 15.35 2.59
N ALA A 325 -21.91 15.83 3.83
CA ALA A 325 -22.40 14.98 4.92
C ALA A 325 -23.78 14.37 4.62
N ARG A 326 -24.69 15.17 4.03
CA ARG A 326 -26.01 14.72 3.58
C ARG A 326 -25.91 13.62 2.52
N GLU A 327 -25.06 13.78 1.51
CA GLU A 327 -24.88 12.77 0.47
C GLU A 327 -24.27 11.46 1.01
N ILE A 328 -23.34 11.56 1.97
CA ILE A 328 -22.72 10.41 2.65
C ILE A 328 -23.76 9.68 3.52
N GLY A 329 -24.55 10.42 4.29
CA GLY A 329 -25.51 9.90 5.27
C GLY A 329 -26.90 9.58 4.71
N ALA A 330 -27.22 10.03 3.49
CA ALA A 330 -28.56 9.93 2.91
C ALA A 330 -29.17 8.52 3.03
N ARG A 331 -30.39 8.46 3.58
CA ARG A 331 -31.16 7.21 3.70
C ARG A 331 -31.46 6.64 2.31
N GLY A 332 -31.45 5.31 2.19
CA GLY A 332 -31.73 4.61 0.94
C GLY A 332 -30.59 4.58 -0.10
N ARG A 333 -29.48 5.29 0.14
CA ARG A 333 -28.27 5.23 -0.70
C ARG A 333 -27.22 4.29 -0.14
N LYS A 334 -26.48 3.62 -1.02
CA LYS A 334 -25.30 2.82 -0.64
C LYS A 334 -24.02 3.63 -0.73
N THR A 335 -23.26 3.70 0.35
CA THR A 335 -22.05 4.55 0.43
C THR A 335 -20.79 3.70 0.55
N MET A 336 -19.88 3.89 -0.39
CA MET A 336 -18.52 3.33 -0.33
C MET A 336 -17.52 4.47 -0.10
N THR A 337 -16.78 4.40 1.00
CA THR A 337 -15.69 5.35 1.27
C THR A 337 -14.36 4.73 0.88
N LEU A 338 -13.54 5.43 0.11
CA LEU A 338 -12.21 4.99 -0.29
C LEU A 338 -11.15 6.01 0.13
N TRP A 339 -10.11 5.56 0.83
CA TRP A 339 -9.01 6.41 1.25
C TRP A 339 -7.67 5.73 1.10
N CYS A 340 -6.60 6.53 1.13
CA CYS A 340 -5.24 6.06 0.96
C CYS A 340 -4.28 6.93 1.80
N MET A 341 -3.17 7.35 1.23
CA MET A 341 -2.05 7.92 1.98
C MET A 341 -2.33 9.31 2.55
N GLY A 342 -3.30 10.08 2.04
CA GLY A 342 -3.69 11.36 2.64
C GLY A 342 -4.20 11.22 4.08
N ILE A 343 -4.81 10.07 4.37
CA ILE A 343 -5.31 9.70 5.69
C ILE A 343 -4.25 8.95 6.49
N ASN A 344 -3.58 7.96 5.90
CA ASN A 344 -2.69 7.08 6.66
C ASN A 344 -1.34 7.73 7.02
N GLN A 345 -0.75 8.55 6.14
CA GLN A 345 0.59 9.13 6.35
C GLN A 345 0.51 10.43 7.16
N ARG A 346 0.00 10.32 8.39
CA ARG A 346 -0.38 11.42 9.30
C ARG A 346 -0.06 11.05 10.73
N THR A 347 0.27 12.01 11.59
CA THR A 347 0.47 11.76 13.04
C THR A 347 -0.82 11.43 13.80
N VAL A 348 -1.97 11.60 13.16
CA VAL A 348 -3.29 11.17 13.64
C VAL A 348 -3.95 10.18 12.68
N GLY A 349 -3.16 9.46 11.88
CA GLY A 349 -3.66 8.54 10.86
C GLY A 349 -4.59 7.47 11.41
N THR A 350 -4.32 6.94 12.61
CA THR A 350 -5.20 5.98 13.28
C THR A 350 -6.57 6.59 13.58
N TRP A 351 -6.59 7.84 14.05
CA TRP A 351 -7.81 8.56 14.41
C TRP A 351 -8.64 8.95 13.18
N LEU A 352 -7.98 9.34 12.09
CA LEU A 352 -8.63 9.59 10.81
C LEU A 352 -9.34 8.34 10.27
N ASN A 353 -8.71 7.17 10.38
CA ASN A 353 -9.34 5.91 10.04
C ASN A 353 -10.57 5.64 10.94
N ASN A 354 -10.46 5.83 12.26
CA ASN A 354 -11.61 5.70 13.16
C ASN A 354 -12.75 6.64 12.76
N ALA A 355 -12.47 7.89 12.46
CA ALA A 355 -13.48 8.88 12.07
C ALA A 355 -14.20 8.51 10.76
N ILE A 356 -13.49 7.93 9.78
CA ILE A 356 -14.14 7.36 8.58
C ILE A 356 -15.08 6.21 8.97
N TYR A 357 -14.63 5.29 9.82
CA TYR A 357 -15.48 4.18 10.28
C TYR A 357 -16.70 4.68 11.06
N ASN A 358 -16.57 5.73 11.86
CA ASN A 358 -17.69 6.34 12.58
C ASN A 358 -18.82 6.73 11.63
N LEU A 359 -18.53 7.31 10.47
CA LEU A 359 -19.57 7.70 9.50
C LEU A 359 -20.38 6.48 9.02
N HIS A 360 -19.71 5.36 8.77
CA HIS A 360 -20.36 4.12 8.35
C HIS A 360 -21.13 3.44 9.49
N LEU A 361 -20.57 3.45 10.70
CA LEU A 361 -21.22 2.86 11.88
C LEU A 361 -22.43 3.67 12.34
N LEU A 362 -22.35 5.01 12.29
CA LEU A 362 -23.48 5.88 12.60
C LEU A 362 -24.65 5.71 11.63
N THR A 363 -24.36 5.38 10.37
CA THR A 363 -25.39 5.31 9.31
C THR A 363 -25.82 3.89 8.96
N GLY A 364 -25.24 2.86 9.61
CA GLY A 364 -25.47 1.45 9.26
C GLY A 364 -24.99 1.08 7.85
N LYS A 365 -24.21 1.93 7.18
CA LYS A 365 -23.74 1.74 5.80
C LYS A 365 -22.48 0.88 5.74
N ILE A 366 -22.55 -0.33 6.29
CA ILE A 366 -21.46 -1.30 6.34
C ILE A 366 -22.00 -2.72 6.17
N CYS A 367 -21.14 -3.69 5.83
CA CYS A 367 -21.50 -5.11 5.82
C CYS A 367 -22.68 -5.45 4.87
N GLN A 368 -22.81 -4.69 3.77
CA GLN A 368 -23.78 -4.94 2.71
C GLN A 368 -23.16 -4.57 1.36
N PRO A 369 -23.56 -5.20 0.24
CA PRO A 369 -22.99 -4.88 -1.07
C PRO A 369 -23.17 -3.41 -1.43
N GLY A 370 -22.05 -2.70 -1.66
CA GLY A 370 -21.99 -1.26 -1.96
C GLY A 370 -21.85 -0.34 -0.74
N ASN A 371 -21.92 -0.89 0.47
CA ASN A 371 -21.79 -0.20 1.74
C ASN A 371 -20.48 -0.62 2.43
N SER A 372 -19.41 0.16 2.22
CA SER A 372 -18.06 -0.31 2.54
C SER A 372 -17.08 0.83 2.86
N PRO A 373 -16.55 0.92 4.09
CA PRO A 373 -15.36 1.70 4.38
C PRO A 373 -14.12 0.93 3.91
N PHE A 374 -13.63 1.26 2.72
CA PHE A 374 -12.62 0.50 2.00
C PHE A 374 -11.26 1.21 1.93
N SER A 375 -10.34 0.83 2.83
CA SER A 375 -8.93 1.29 2.79
C SER A 375 -8.22 0.77 1.55
N LEU A 376 -7.65 1.69 0.75
CA LEU A 376 -6.90 1.33 -0.44
C LEU A 376 -5.44 1.02 -0.11
N THR A 377 -5.05 -0.23 -0.31
CA THR A 377 -3.67 -0.67 -0.12
C THR A 377 -2.80 -0.24 -1.30
N GLY A 378 -1.65 0.36 -1.00
CA GLY A 378 -0.73 0.88 -2.02
C GLY A 378 0.10 -0.18 -2.73
N GLN A 379 0.77 -1.06 -1.96
CA GLN A 379 1.72 -2.06 -2.45
C GLN A 379 1.04 -3.40 -2.79
N PRO A 380 1.61 -4.22 -3.70
CA PRO A 380 0.90 -5.34 -4.31
C PRO A 380 0.56 -6.45 -3.32
N SER A 381 1.35 -6.58 -2.25
CA SER A 381 1.20 -7.62 -1.23
C SER A 381 1.42 -7.10 0.20
N ALA A 382 1.23 -5.80 0.47
CA ALA A 382 1.32 -5.30 1.85
C ALA A 382 0.31 -6.01 2.78
N CYS A 383 -0.86 -6.38 2.26
CA CYS A 383 -1.83 -7.26 2.92
C CYS A 383 -1.22 -8.65 3.13
N GLY A 384 -1.09 -9.43 2.05
CA GLY A 384 -0.74 -10.86 2.13
C GLY A 384 0.63 -11.17 2.72
N SER A 385 1.68 -10.43 2.33
CA SER A 385 3.03 -10.79 2.75
C SER A 385 3.44 -10.21 4.10
N VAL A 386 3.01 -8.98 4.44
CA VAL A 386 3.48 -8.30 5.65
C VAL A 386 2.44 -8.23 6.75
N ARG A 387 1.20 -7.82 6.48
CA ARG A 387 0.15 -7.70 7.51
C ARG A 387 -0.33 -9.08 7.93
N GLU A 388 -0.79 -9.87 6.96
CA GLU A 388 -1.21 -11.27 7.15
C GLU A 388 -0.02 -12.16 7.50
N GLY A 389 1.13 -11.97 6.84
CA GLY A 389 2.36 -12.71 7.08
C GLY A 389 3.09 -12.36 8.39
N GLY A 390 2.66 -11.33 9.13
CA GLY A 390 3.26 -10.93 10.41
C GLY A 390 4.66 -10.31 10.30
N GLY A 391 5.00 -9.71 9.15
CA GLY A 391 6.31 -9.10 8.83
C GLY A 391 6.57 -7.75 9.51
N LEU A 392 6.04 -7.53 10.71
CA LEU A 392 6.17 -6.29 11.49
C LEU A 392 6.66 -6.59 12.92
N SER A 393 7.24 -5.60 13.58
CA SER A 393 8.02 -5.83 14.81
C SER A 393 7.23 -6.25 16.04
N HIS A 394 5.91 -6.10 15.98
CA HIS A 394 4.96 -6.45 17.05
C HIS A 394 4.06 -7.66 16.68
N LEU A 395 4.14 -8.14 15.43
CA LEU A 395 3.23 -9.16 14.92
C LEU A 395 3.88 -10.54 14.81
N LEU A 396 3.03 -11.56 14.84
CA LEU A 396 3.29 -12.90 14.35
C LEU A 396 2.26 -13.21 13.25
N PRO A 397 2.48 -14.24 12.39
CA PRO A 397 1.58 -14.56 11.29
C PRO A 397 0.10 -14.72 11.69
N CYS A 398 -0.80 -14.33 10.78
CA CYS A 398 -2.26 -14.47 10.90
C CYS A 398 -2.86 -13.74 12.10
N GLY A 399 -2.50 -12.46 12.28
CA GLY A 399 -3.09 -11.57 13.29
C GLY A 399 -2.59 -11.77 14.73
N ARG A 400 -1.57 -12.61 14.91
CA ARG A 400 -0.97 -12.89 16.21
C ARG A 400 -0.02 -11.77 16.65
N GLN A 401 0.30 -11.74 17.94
CA GLN A 401 1.10 -10.69 18.59
C GLN A 401 2.30 -11.31 19.29
N VAL A 402 3.47 -10.69 19.18
CA VAL A 402 4.71 -11.21 19.80
C VAL A 402 4.65 -11.21 21.33
N THR A 403 3.91 -10.27 21.92
CA THR A 403 3.76 -10.12 23.38
C THR A 403 2.85 -11.16 24.01
N ASN A 404 2.05 -11.88 23.21
CA ASN A 404 1.15 -12.91 23.71
C ASN A 404 1.88 -14.26 23.72
N GLU A 405 2.03 -14.85 24.90
CA GLU A 405 2.72 -16.13 25.08
C GLU A 405 2.07 -17.29 24.33
N GLN A 406 0.73 -17.37 24.37
CA GLN A 406 -0.02 -18.41 23.67
C GLN A 406 0.19 -18.32 22.15
N HIS A 407 0.18 -17.10 21.60
CA HIS A 407 0.50 -16.86 20.20
C HIS A 407 1.92 -17.32 19.82
N ARG A 408 2.92 -17.07 20.68
CA ARG A 408 4.30 -17.56 20.47
C ARG A 408 4.37 -19.08 20.50
N LYS A 409 3.70 -19.74 21.45
CA LYS A 409 3.65 -21.20 21.53
C LYS A 409 3.04 -21.83 20.28
N GLU A 410 1.93 -21.28 19.77
CA GLU A 410 1.28 -21.75 18.55
C GLU A 410 2.20 -21.66 17.33
N VAL A 411 2.85 -20.49 17.15
CA VAL A 411 3.74 -20.26 16.02
C VAL A 411 4.99 -21.13 16.12
N ALA A 412 5.57 -21.25 17.32
CA ALA A 412 6.73 -22.10 17.57
C ALA A 412 6.43 -23.57 17.24
N ALA A 413 5.24 -24.07 17.59
CA ALA A 413 4.82 -25.43 17.31
C ALA A 413 4.73 -25.71 15.80
N VAL A 414 4.19 -24.78 15.01
CA VAL A 414 4.14 -24.94 13.54
C VAL A 414 5.53 -24.82 12.92
N TRP A 415 6.37 -23.90 13.43
CA TRP A 415 7.73 -23.71 12.92
C TRP A 415 8.70 -24.82 13.34
N GLY A 416 8.37 -25.62 14.35
CA GLY A 416 9.26 -26.63 14.92
C GLY A 416 10.44 -26.01 15.67
N VAL A 417 10.29 -24.79 16.20
CA VAL A 417 11.32 -24.09 16.98
C VAL A 417 10.99 -24.14 18.47
N ASP A 418 12.00 -23.95 19.31
CA ASP A 418 11.81 -23.79 20.74
C ASP A 418 11.18 -22.42 21.03
N TYR A 419 9.95 -22.40 21.56
CA TYR A 419 9.22 -21.17 21.85
C TYR A 419 9.96 -20.26 22.85
N THR A 420 10.81 -20.80 23.71
CA THR A 420 11.58 -20.02 24.69
C THR A 420 12.64 -19.14 24.03
N ARG A 421 13.03 -19.44 22.78
CA ARG A 421 13.92 -18.58 21.98
C ARG A 421 13.20 -17.35 21.42
N MET A 422 11.86 -17.38 21.33
CA MET A 422 11.10 -16.28 20.75
C MET A 422 10.91 -15.16 21.79
N SER A 423 11.43 -13.97 21.48
CA SER A 423 11.31 -12.79 22.34
C SER A 423 9.86 -12.37 22.59
N ASP A 424 9.55 -11.98 23.83
CA ASP A 424 8.27 -11.40 24.25
C ASP A 424 8.19 -9.88 24.04
N LYS A 425 9.29 -9.25 23.62
CA LYS A 425 9.40 -7.81 23.46
C LYS A 425 9.09 -7.41 22.03
N VAL A 426 8.35 -6.32 21.87
CA VAL A 426 8.17 -5.67 20.56
C VAL A 426 9.54 -5.19 20.06
N GLY A 427 9.91 -5.58 18.83
CA GLY A 427 11.13 -5.09 18.20
C GLY A 427 10.98 -3.65 17.68
N TYR A 428 12.04 -3.10 17.11
CA TYR A 428 12.03 -1.72 16.64
C TYR A 428 11.11 -1.52 15.42
N HIS A 429 10.16 -0.59 15.52
CA HIS A 429 9.39 -0.12 14.35
C HIS A 429 10.31 0.67 13.40
N THR A 430 9.89 0.93 12.16
CA THR A 430 10.79 1.44 11.10
C THR A 430 11.66 2.63 11.51
N MET A 431 11.10 3.76 11.95
CA MET A 431 11.97 4.91 12.32
C MET A 431 12.93 4.58 13.46
N GLU A 432 12.50 3.78 14.45
CA GLU A 432 13.36 3.38 15.55
C GLU A 432 14.43 2.37 15.11
N MET A 433 14.14 1.48 14.17
CA MET A 433 15.10 0.53 13.61
C MET A 433 16.26 1.28 12.93
N PHE A 434 15.96 2.30 12.14
CA PHE A 434 17.00 3.10 11.46
C PHE A 434 17.72 4.06 12.43
N ARG A 435 17.08 4.47 13.53
CA ARG A 435 17.78 5.17 14.63
C ARG A 435 18.73 4.23 15.36
N ALA A 436 18.28 3.04 15.72
CA ALA A 436 19.06 1.98 16.34
C ALA A 436 20.24 1.52 15.47
N ALA A 437 20.08 1.55 14.15
CA ALA A 437 21.17 1.33 13.20
C ALA A 437 22.25 2.42 13.31
N GLY A 438 21.85 3.69 13.37
CA GLY A 438 22.78 4.83 13.41
C GLY A 438 23.46 5.09 14.75
N ASP A 439 22.83 4.70 15.88
CA ASP A 439 23.44 4.76 17.22
C ASP A 439 24.19 3.47 17.59
N GLY A 440 24.16 2.46 16.70
CA GLY A 440 24.92 1.23 16.85
C GLY A 440 24.26 0.18 17.75
N ARG A 441 22.98 0.30 18.11
CA ARG A 441 22.24 -0.82 18.74
C ARG A 441 21.99 -1.95 17.75
N ILE A 442 21.68 -1.64 16.49
CA ILE A 442 21.69 -2.61 15.39
C ILE A 442 23.03 -2.50 14.67
N LYS A 443 23.77 -3.61 14.63
CA LYS A 443 25.08 -3.74 14.00
C LYS A 443 24.99 -4.20 12.55
N ALA A 444 24.03 -5.07 12.24
CA ALA A 444 23.84 -5.60 10.90
C ALA A 444 22.37 -5.59 10.49
N LEU A 445 22.09 -5.09 9.28
CA LEU A 445 20.72 -4.94 8.76
C LEU A 445 20.60 -5.56 7.38
N LEU A 446 19.63 -6.45 7.21
CA LEU A 446 19.27 -7.05 5.93
C LEU A 446 18.04 -6.34 5.35
N ILE A 447 18.16 -5.74 4.17
CA ILE A 447 17.08 -5.02 3.48
C ILE A 447 16.65 -5.78 2.23
N SER A 448 15.35 -6.02 2.06
CA SER A 448 14.81 -6.76 0.91
C SER A 448 13.73 -5.97 0.17
N CYS A 449 13.88 -5.85 -1.16
CA CYS A 449 12.83 -5.38 -2.07
C CYS A 449 12.26 -3.98 -1.71
N THR A 450 13.12 -3.11 -1.16
CA THR A 450 12.76 -1.76 -0.71
C THR A 450 13.97 -0.83 -0.74
N ASN A 451 13.72 0.48 -0.90
CA ASN A 451 14.76 1.50 -1.12
C ASN A 451 14.72 2.61 -0.04
N PRO A 452 14.97 2.30 1.25
CA PRO A 452 14.85 3.26 2.36
C PRO A 452 15.82 4.44 2.27
N GLY A 453 16.96 4.32 1.57
CA GLY A 453 17.86 5.43 1.26
C GLY A 453 17.27 6.51 0.34
N HIS A 454 16.03 6.30 -0.12
CA HIS A 454 15.19 7.24 -0.87
C HIS A 454 13.80 7.39 -0.26
N SER A 455 13.17 6.29 0.14
CA SER A 455 11.74 6.28 0.49
C SER A 455 11.41 6.64 1.93
N LEU A 456 12.36 6.56 2.88
CA LEU A 456 12.12 6.98 4.26
C LEU A 456 12.22 8.50 4.41
N PRO A 457 11.55 9.11 5.42
CA PRO A 457 11.62 10.54 5.64
C PRO A 457 12.92 10.93 6.33
N ASN A 458 13.19 12.24 6.42
CA ASN A 458 14.40 12.76 7.07
C ASN A 458 15.67 12.06 6.55
N LEU A 459 15.84 12.06 5.22
CA LEU A 459 16.88 11.27 4.56
C LEU A 459 18.31 11.60 5.03
N ASN A 460 18.56 12.83 5.50
CA ASN A 460 19.84 13.19 6.10
C ASN A 460 20.18 12.25 7.28
N SER A 461 19.24 12.06 8.20
CA SER A 461 19.45 11.15 9.33
C SER A 461 19.48 9.69 8.89
N VAL A 462 18.54 9.26 8.05
CA VAL A 462 18.42 7.84 7.65
C VAL A 462 19.66 7.36 6.91
N ARG A 463 20.15 8.15 5.95
CA ARG A 463 21.33 7.78 5.15
C ARG A 463 22.59 7.75 6.03
N ALA A 464 22.76 8.72 6.91
CA ALA A 464 23.87 8.74 7.87
C ALA A 464 23.83 7.55 8.85
N SER A 465 22.64 7.06 9.21
CA SER A 465 22.50 5.82 9.98
C SER A 465 22.96 4.60 9.18
N LEU A 466 22.50 4.48 7.94
CA LEU A 466 22.84 3.33 7.08
C LEU A 466 24.32 3.23 6.76
N GLU A 467 25.02 4.35 6.62
CA GLU A 467 26.49 4.38 6.41
C GLU A 467 27.29 3.83 7.60
N LYS A 468 26.69 3.73 8.80
CA LYS A 468 27.34 3.24 10.03
C LYS A 468 27.01 1.79 10.38
N THR A 469 26.14 1.14 9.60
CA THR A 469 25.63 -0.21 9.88
C THR A 469 26.14 -1.17 8.82
N PHE A 470 26.51 -2.40 9.20
CA PHE A 470 26.81 -3.42 8.20
C PHE A 470 25.54 -3.74 7.40
N LEU A 471 25.47 -3.27 6.17
CA LEU A 471 24.25 -3.18 5.39
C LEU A 471 24.25 -4.19 4.23
N VAL A 472 23.27 -5.09 4.24
CA VAL A 472 23.04 -6.07 3.17
C VAL A 472 21.76 -5.72 2.43
N VAL A 473 21.81 -5.63 1.11
CA VAL A 473 20.64 -5.27 0.28
C VAL A 473 20.36 -6.34 -0.76
N MET A 474 19.16 -6.91 -0.70
CA MET A 474 18.60 -7.82 -1.70
C MET A 474 17.67 -7.02 -2.62
N ASP A 475 18.05 -6.84 -3.89
CA ASP A 475 17.24 -6.14 -4.88
C ASP A 475 17.54 -6.63 -6.31
N ALA A 476 16.61 -6.38 -7.23
CA ALA A 476 16.76 -6.70 -8.65
C ALA A 476 17.48 -5.57 -9.41
N PHE A 477 17.43 -4.33 -8.91
CA PHE A 477 18.03 -3.16 -9.55
C PHE A 477 18.87 -2.31 -8.60
N HIS A 478 19.95 -1.72 -9.11
CA HIS A 478 20.69 -0.69 -8.40
C HIS A 478 19.80 0.51 -8.03
N ASN A 479 19.94 0.97 -6.79
CA ASN A 479 19.13 2.01 -6.18
C ASN A 479 19.88 2.80 -5.10
N ARG A 480 19.24 3.82 -4.53
CA ARG A 480 19.83 4.75 -3.53
C ARG A 480 20.21 4.09 -2.20
N THR A 481 19.66 2.91 -1.88
CA THR A 481 20.09 2.09 -0.73
C THR A 481 21.27 1.20 -1.09
N THR A 482 21.30 0.60 -2.29
CA THR A 482 22.46 -0.23 -2.71
C THR A 482 23.76 0.58 -2.72
N GLU A 483 23.67 1.88 -2.99
CA GLU A 483 24.82 2.81 -2.90
C GLU A 483 25.45 2.89 -1.53
N LEU A 484 24.69 2.59 -0.47
CA LEU A 484 25.12 2.61 0.93
C LEU A 484 25.51 1.21 1.44
N ALA A 485 25.23 0.16 0.67
CA ALA A 485 25.36 -1.23 1.12
C ALA A 485 26.81 -1.70 1.20
N ASP A 486 27.12 -2.57 2.16
CA ASP A 486 28.37 -3.33 2.20
C ASP A 486 28.28 -4.58 1.32
N VAL A 487 27.10 -5.18 1.22
CA VAL A 487 26.83 -6.34 0.36
C VAL A 487 25.54 -6.12 -0.42
N VAL A 488 25.56 -6.37 -1.72
CA VAL A 488 24.37 -6.37 -2.58
C VAL A 488 24.18 -7.77 -3.17
N LEU A 489 23.00 -8.35 -2.98
CA LEU A 489 22.66 -9.70 -3.45
C LEU A 489 21.63 -9.60 -4.59
N PRO A 490 21.89 -10.20 -5.77
CA PRO A 490 20.99 -10.10 -6.91
C PRO A 490 19.73 -10.94 -6.71
N SER A 491 18.58 -10.27 -6.57
CA SER A 491 17.27 -10.93 -6.45
C SER A 491 16.61 -11.17 -7.81
N ALA A 492 15.92 -12.30 -7.95
CA ALA A 492 15.05 -12.59 -9.09
C ALA A 492 13.86 -11.61 -9.13
N LEU A 493 13.59 -11.05 -10.31
CA LEU A 493 12.53 -10.06 -10.53
C LEU A 493 11.20 -10.72 -10.91
N TRP A 494 10.14 -10.42 -10.16
CA TRP A 494 8.75 -10.73 -10.54
C TRP A 494 8.57 -12.17 -11.05
N CYS A 495 8.24 -12.38 -12.33
CA CYS A 495 7.99 -13.70 -12.91
C CYS A 495 9.27 -14.48 -13.31
N GLU A 496 10.45 -14.04 -12.85
CA GLU A 496 11.66 -14.89 -12.74
C GLU A 496 11.56 -15.89 -11.57
N LYS A 497 10.58 -15.69 -10.68
CA LYS A 497 10.24 -16.55 -9.55
C LYS A 497 8.73 -16.75 -9.49
N GLU A 498 8.29 -17.68 -8.64
CA GLU A 498 6.88 -17.94 -8.35
C GLU A 498 6.55 -17.61 -6.89
N GLY A 499 5.26 -17.53 -6.53
CA GLY A 499 4.80 -17.43 -5.14
C GLY A 499 3.45 -16.74 -5.01
N ILE A 500 3.16 -16.17 -3.84
CA ILE A 500 1.83 -15.61 -3.53
C ILE A 500 1.86 -14.10 -3.25
N TYR A 501 0.87 -13.39 -3.78
CA TYR A 501 0.50 -12.02 -3.42
C TYR A 501 -0.91 -11.93 -2.84
N GLY A 502 -1.11 -11.10 -1.82
CA GLY A 502 -2.44 -10.76 -1.27
C GLY A 502 -2.77 -9.29 -1.46
N ASN A 503 -3.85 -8.98 -2.19
CA ASN A 503 -4.19 -7.61 -2.59
C ASN A 503 -5.09 -6.87 -1.57
N THR A 504 -5.48 -5.64 -1.92
CA THR A 504 -6.30 -4.74 -1.09
C THR A 504 -7.68 -5.26 -0.71
N GLU A 505 -8.23 -6.27 -1.39
CA GLU A 505 -9.56 -6.84 -1.11
C GLU A 505 -9.48 -8.24 -0.50
N ARG A 506 -8.39 -8.54 0.21
CA ARG A 506 -8.11 -9.86 0.80
C ARG A 506 -7.93 -10.98 -0.24
N ARG A 507 -7.76 -10.65 -1.52
CA ARG A 507 -7.63 -11.66 -2.57
C ARG A 507 -6.19 -12.15 -2.65
N THR A 508 -6.00 -13.40 -2.26
CA THR A 508 -4.74 -14.14 -2.37
C THR A 508 -4.63 -14.75 -3.77
N GLN A 509 -3.51 -14.51 -4.45
CA GLN A 509 -3.29 -14.85 -5.85
C GLN A 509 -1.90 -15.44 -6.09
N HIS A 510 -1.82 -16.49 -6.92
CA HIS A 510 -0.56 -17.07 -7.38
C HIS A 510 0.09 -16.25 -8.51
N LEU A 511 1.37 -15.98 -8.32
CA LEU A 511 2.31 -15.39 -9.25
C LEU A 511 3.15 -16.52 -9.86
N ALA A 512 2.95 -16.84 -11.13
CA ALA A 512 3.70 -17.90 -11.80
C ALA A 512 5.10 -17.44 -12.27
N LYS A 513 6.08 -18.35 -12.18
CA LYS A 513 7.37 -18.23 -12.88
C LYS A 513 7.15 -18.44 -14.37
N ALA A 514 7.60 -17.51 -15.19
CA ALA A 514 7.46 -17.53 -16.65
C ALA A 514 8.82 -17.56 -17.40
N VAL A 515 9.88 -17.07 -16.76
CA VAL A 515 11.25 -17.02 -17.30
C VAL A 515 12.26 -17.36 -16.20
N GLU A 516 13.50 -17.67 -16.58
CA GLU A 516 14.62 -17.87 -15.66
C GLU A 516 15.21 -16.52 -15.20
N PRO A 517 15.71 -16.44 -13.95
CA PRO A 517 16.44 -15.26 -13.47
C PRO A 517 17.61 -14.86 -14.36
N LYS A 518 17.87 -13.56 -14.45
CA LYS A 518 18.99 -13.01 -15.22
C LYS A 518 20.31 -13.10 -14.47
N GLY A 519 21.39 -13.41 -15.20
CA GLY A 519 22.74 -13.52 -14.62
C GLY A 519 22.78 -14.60 -13.54
N GLU A 520 23.34 -14.25 -12.39
CA GLU A 520 23.41 -15.10 -11.21
C GLU A 520 22.32 -14.78 -10.20
N ALA A 521 21.29 -14.00 -10.57
CA ALA A 521 20.18 -13.68 -9.67
C ALA A 521 19.48 -14.95 -9.16
N ARG A 522 19.03 -14.91 -7.90
CA ARG A 522 18.35 -16.02 -7.23
C ARG A 522 17.02 -15.57 -6.63
N PRO A 523 16.01 -16.46 -6.54
CA PRO A 523 14.81 -16.16 -5.77
C PRO A 523 15.15 -15.79 -4.33
N ASP A 524 14.48 -14.77 -3.78
CA ASP A 524 14.79 -14.25 -2.45
C ASP A 524 14.63 -15.30 -1.34
N VAL A 525 13.69 -16.24 -1.50
CA VAL A 525 13.56 -17.44 -0.64
C VAL A 525 14.88 -18.20 -0.58
N TRP A 526 15.50 -18.50 -1.73
CA TRP A 526 16.79 -19.21 -1.78
C TRP A 526 17.88 -18.45 -1.02
N ILE A 527 17.94 -17.13 -1.21
CA ILE A 527 18.94 -16.27 -0.54
C ILE A 527 18.78 -16.34 0.98
N LEU A 528 17.54 -16.22 1.48
CA LEU A 528 17.24 -16.29 2.91
C LEU A 528 17.55 -17.68 3.50
N LEU A 529 17.26 -18.75 2.76
CA LEU A 529 17.59 -20.13 3.15
C LEU A 529 19.10 -20.35 3.25
N GLU A 530 19.87 -19.84 2.30
CA GLU A 530 21.34 -19.96 2.33
C GLU A 530 21.98 -19.14 3.47
N ILE A 531 21.41 -17.97 3.79
CA ILE A 531 21.79 -17.21 4.99
C ILE A 531 21.47 -18.01 6.26
N ALA A 532 20.25 -18.55 6.37
CA ALA A 532 19.85 -19.37 7.52
C ALA A 532 20.77 -20.58 7.72
N LYS A 533 21.10 -21.29 6.63
CA LYS A 533 22.04 -22.42 6.63
C LYS A 533 23.42 -22.01 7.14
N ARG A 534 24.00 -20.93 6.59
CA ARG A 534 25.33 -20.45 7.00
C ARG A 534 25.37 -19.91 8.42
N LEU A 535 24.27 -19.39 8.93
CA LEU A 535 24.12 -18.98 10.34
C LEU A 535 24.03 -20.18 11.31
N GLY A 536 23.74 -21.38 10.82
CA GLY A 536 23.63 -22.61 11.62
C GLY A 536 22.20 -23.03 11.94
N TYR A 537 21.21 -22.46 11.24
CA TYR A 537 19.79 -22.77 11.43
C TYR A 537 19.20 -23.66 10.33
N GLY A 538 20.03 -24.18 9.42
CA GLY A 538 19.58 -24.87 8.20
C GLY A 538 18.63 -26.05 8.44
N GLU A 539 18.72 -26.75 9.57
CA GLU A 539 17.83 -27.88 9.88
C GLU A 539 16.35 -27.48 9.91
N TYR A 540 16.01 -26.31 10.47
CA TYR A 540 14.64 -25.77 10.55
C TYR A 540 14.00 -25.42 9.19
N PHE A 541 14.78 -25.47 8.12
CA PHE A 541 14.40 -25.08 6.78
C PHE A 541 14.65 -26.16 5.71
N SER A 542 15.31 -27.25 6.10
CA SER A 542 15.78 -28.32 5.20
C SER A 542 14.67 -29.02 4.40
N HIS A 543 13.43 -28.97 4.89
CA HIS A 543 12.25 -29.55 4.24
C HIS A 543 11.62 -28.64 3.16
N TYR A 544 12.03 -27.37 3.05
CA TYR A 544 11.47 -26.46 2.04
C TYR A 544 12.07 -26.75 0.65
N THR A 545 11.36 -27.58 -0.13
CA THR A 545 11.75 -27.97 -1.49
C THR A 545 11.06 -27.15 -2.58
N SER A 546 9.98 -26.43 -2.23
CA SER A 546 9.23 -25.56 -3.14
C SER A 546 8.44 -24.49 -2.36
N ASN A 547 7.95 -23.47 -3.06
CA ASN A 547 7.06 -22.46 -2.47
C ASN A 547 5.72 -23.05 -2.01
N GLU A 548 5.26 -24.13 -2.64
CA GLU A 548 4.08 -24.88 -2.17
C GLU A 548 4.29 -25.41 -0.74
N VAL A 549 5.45 -26.00 -0.44
CA VAL A 549 5.73 -26.50 0.92
C VAL A 549 5.75 -25.35 1.94
N ILE A 550 6.33 -24.20 1.57
CA ILE A 550 6.34 -23.01 2.43
C ILE A 550 4.92 -22.48 2.65
N TRP A 551 4.14 -22.38 1.58
CA TRP A 551 2.75 -21.93 1.64
C TRP A 551 1.89 -22.86 2.48
N GLU A 552 2.03 -24.17 2.36
CA GLU A 552 1.27 -25.11 3.17
C GLU A 552 1.65 -25.06 4.66
N GLU A 553 2.90 -24.74 5.00
CA GLU A 553 3.28 -24.45 6.40
C GLU A 553 2.69 -23.11 6.88
N PHE A 554 2.72 -22.06 6.06
CA PHE A 554 2.04 -20.79 6.36
C PHE A 554 0.52 -20.98 6.53
N ARG A 555 -0.10 -21.76 5.65
CA ARG A 555 -1.54 -22.05 5.68
C ARG A 555 -1.96 -22.72 6.97
N LYS A 556 -1.12 -23.56 7.60
CA LYS A 556 -1.40 -24.14 8.94
C LYS A 556 -1.53 -23.08 10.04
N MET A 557 -0.93 -21.90 9.85
CA MET A 557 -1.12 -20.76 10.77
C MET A 557 -2.51 -20.12 10.62
N GLY A 558 -3.12 -20.27 9.45
CA GLY A 558 -4.50 -19.92 9.11
C GLY A 558 -5.45 -21.06 9.47
N GLY A 559 -6.32 -20.84 10.45
CA GLY A 559 -7.16 -21.89 11.01
C GLY A 559 -7.53 -21.62 12.46
N GLY A 560 -8.26 -22.56 13.08
CA GLY A 560 -8.49 -22.58 14.53
C GLY A 560 -9.21 -21.36 15.11
N GLY A 561 -10.08 -20.69 14.35
CA GLY A 561 -10.78 -19.49 14.83
C GLY A 561 -10.08 -18.16 14.53
N THR A 562 -8.93 -18.16 13.85
CA THR A 562 -8.14 -16.94 13.62
C THR A 562 -8.81 -15.92 12.69
N GLY A 563 -9.71 -16.35 11.80
CA GLY A 563 -10.27 -15.50 10.75
C GLY A 563 -9.38 -15.32 9.54
N TYR A 564 -8.27 -16.08 9.43
CA TYR A 564 -7.30 -16.02 8.34
C TYR A 564 -7.18 -17.39 7.66
N ASP A 565 -8.30 -17.96 7.23
CA ASP A 565 -8.25 -19.26 6.53
C ASP A 565 -7.90 -19.06 5.05
N TYR A 566 -6.98 -19.87 4.52
CA TYR A 566 -6.57 -19.80 3.12
C TYR A 566 -6.77 -21.13 2.40
N ALA A 567 -6.94 -21.06 1.08
CA ALA A 567 -6.95 -22.24 0.22
C ALA A 567 -5.56 -22.91 0.12
N PRO A 568 -5.51 -24.22 -0.21
CA PRO A 568 -4.28 -24.88 -0.63
C PRO A 568 -3.60 -24.19 -1.82
N TYR A 569 -2.27 -24.29 -1.93
CA TYR A 569 -1.47 -23.63 -2.97
C TYR A 569 -1.96 -23.96 -4.39
N GLU A 570 -2.28 -25.24 -4.65
CA GLU A 570 -2.72 -25.71 -5.97
C GLU A 570 -4.02 -25.04 -6.43
N ARG A 571 -4.94 -24.71 -5.51
CA ARG A 571 -6.13 -23.93 -5.85
C ARG A 571 -5.76 -22.56 -6.39
N TYR A 572 -4.80 -21.88 -5.77
CA TYR A 572 -4.36 -20.58 -6.26
C TYR A 572 -3.63 -20.66 -7.60
N LYS A 573 -2.97 -21.77 -7.94
CA LYS A 573 -2.37 -21.96 -9.28
C LYS A 573 -3.45 -21.99 -10.37
N GLN A 574 -4.56 -22.66 -10.10
CA GLN A 574 -5.67 -22.84 -11.04
C GLN A 574 -6.60 -21.61 -11.10
N GLU A 575 -6.98 -21.08 -9.94
CA GLU A 575 -7.99 -20.04 -9.80
C GLU A 575 -7.41 -18.62 -9.93
N ARG A 576 -8.24 -17.60 -10.19
CA ARG A 576 -7.85 -16.18 -10.23
C ARG A 576 -7.86 -15.52 -8.86
N GLY A 577 -7.32 -16.27 -7.90
CA GLY A 577 -7.28 -15.94 -6.48
C GLY A 577 -8.60 -16.05 -5.76
N LEU A 578 -8.53 -16.07 -4.43
CA LEU A 578 -9.68 -16.21 -3.53
C LEU A 578 -9.58 -15.19 -2.40
N ARG A 579 -10.74 -14.74 -1.91
CA ARG A 579 -10.83 -13.81 -0.78
C ARG A 579 -10.89 -14.59 0.52
N TRP A 580 -9.91 -14.42 1.40
CA TRP A 580 -9.95 -15.07 2.70
C TRP A 580 -10.97 -14.39 3.64
N PRO A 581 -11.62 -15.11 4.58
CA PRO A 581 -11.46 -16.53 4.86
C PRO A 581 -11.89 -17.47 3.73
N VAL A 582 -11.14 -18.55 3.54
CA VAL A 582 -11.48 -19.68 2.66
C VAL A 582 -11.36 -20.98 3.45
N ASN A 583 -12.49 -21.62 3.73
CA ASN A 583 -12.54 -22.88 4.47
C ASN A 583 -13.70 -23.77 3.96
N ASP A 584 -13.93 -24.92 4.57
CA ASP A 584 -14.95 -25.89 4.12
C ASP A 584 -16.38 -25.33 4.16
N LYS A 585 -16.67 -24.37 5.05
CA LYS A 585 -17.97 -23.68 5.10
C LYS A 585 -18.09 -22.62 4.00
N GLN A 586 -16.97 -22.03 3.58
CA GLN A 586 -16.93 -20.98 2.56
C GLN A 586 -15.82 -21.26 1.51
N PRO A 587 -15.96 -22.32 0.69
CA PRO A 587 -14.88 -22.77 -0.20
C PRO A 587 -14.61 -21.81 -1.38
N ALA A 588 -15.58 -20.99 -1.76
CA ALA A 588 -15.44 -19.93 -2.76
C ALA A 588 -14.77 -18.65 -2.21
N GLY A 589 -14.53 -18.59 -0.91
CA GLY A 589 -14.04 -17.41 -0.19
C GLY A 589 -15.14 -16.45 0.27
N THR A 590 -14.82 -15.63 1.26
CA THR A 590 -15.76 -14.69 1.91
C THR A 590 -15.79 -13.33 1.22
N THR A 591 -16.98 -12.90 0.80
CA THR A 591 -17.17 -11.61 0.11
C THR A 591 -17.37 -10.49 1.13
N LEU A 592 -18.29 -10.65 2.08
CA LEU A 592 -18.59 -9.74 3.17
C LEU A 592 -18.18 -10.36 4.51
N ARG A 593 -17.18 -9.79 5.18
CA ARG A 593 -16.85 -10.19 6.54
C ARG A 593 -17.85 -9.62 7.54
N TYR A 594 -17.96 -10.31 8.68
CA TYR A 594 -18.88 -10.01 9.78
C TYR A 594 -20.36 -10.18 9.45
N VAL A 595 -20.70 -10.78 8.30
CA VAL A 595 -22.07 -11.02 7.86
C VAL A 595 -22.42 -12.50 7.94
N GLU A 596 -23.53 -12.81 8.60
CA GLU A 596 -24.08 -14.16 8.66
C GLU A 596 -24.37 -14.72 7.27
N GLY A 597 -23.97 -15.98 7.02
CA GLY A 597 -24.18 -16.66 5.75
C GLY A 597 -23.11 -16.42 4.68
N ASP A 598 -22.23 -15.43 4.85
CA ASP A 598 -21.08 -15.18 3.95
C ASP A 598 -19.73 -15.28 4.70
N ASP A 599 -19.68 -14.80 5.94
CA ASP A 599 -18.53 -14.97 6.82
C ASP A 599 -18.71 -16.22 7.71
N PRO A 600 -17.85 -17.25 7.58
CA PRO A 600 -17.99 -18.51 8.30
C PRO A 600 -17.74 -18.39 9.82
N PHE A 601 -17.29 -17.22 10.31
CA PHE A 601 -17.06 -16.94 11.72
C PHE A 601 -18.23 -16.25 12.42
N VAL A 602 -19.30 -15.92 11.69
CA VAL A 602 -20.49 -15.29 12.27
C VAL A 602 -21.47 -16.36 12.75
N PRO A 603 -21.90 -16.32 14.02
CA PRO A 603 -22.90 -17.25 14.54
C PRO A 603 -24.25 -17.11 13.84
N GLU A 604 -24.99 -18.21 13.72
CA GLU A 604 -26.37 -18.22 13.22
C GLU A 604 -27.27 -17.35 14.11
N GLY A 605 -28.13 -16.55 13.49
CA GLY A 605 -29.03 -15.59 14.15
C GLY A 605 -28.40 -14.26 14.55
N ALA A 606 -27.11 -14.06 14.34
CA ALA A 606 -26.44 -12.81 14.72
C ALA A 606 -26.63 -11.67 13.69
N GLY A 607 -26.89 -12.01 12.42
CA GLY A 607 -26.96 -11.06 11.30
C GLY A 607 -25.61 -10.41 11.01
N ILE A 608 -25.20 -9.44 11.83
CA ILE A 608 -23.87 -8.82 11.80
C ILE A 608 -23.19 -9.04 13.14
N TYR A 609 -21.97 -9.58 13.11
CA TYR A 609 -21.20 -9.87 14.32
C TYR A 609 -19.72 -9.54 14.13
N PHE A 610 -19.24 -8.49 14.82
CA PHE A 610 -17.83 -8.09 14.79
C PHE A 610 -17.01 -8.95 15.77
N TYR A 611 -16.80 -10.23 15.42
CA TYR A 611 -16.11 -11.23 16.27
C TYR A 611 -14.67 -10.88 16.69
N GLY A 612 -14.08 -9.80 16.16
CA GLY A 612 -12.83 -9.26 16.69
C GLY A 612 -13.00 -8.56 18.04
N LYS A 613 -14.23 -8.20 18.41
CA LYS A 613 -14.58 -7.54 19.68
C LYS A 613 -15.26 -8.54 20.62
N PRO A 614 -14.94 -8.50 21.93
CA PRO A 614 -15.47 -9.47 22.89
C PRO A 614 -17.00 -9.52 22.96
N ASP A 615 -17.67 -8.40 22.71
CA ASP A 615 -19.12 -8.23 22.74
C ASP A 615 -19.76 -8.28 21.34
N GLY A 616 -18.97 -8.49 20.27
CA GLY A 616 -19.45 -8.48 18.89
C GLY A 616 -19.82 -7.11 18.33
N LYS A 617 -19.53 -6.01 19.04
CA LYS A 617 -19.90 -4.64 18.65
C LYS A 617 -18.68 -3.83 18.24
N ALA A 618 -18.79 -3.09 17.14
CA ALA A 618 -17.73 -2.18 16.69
C ALA A 618 -17.68 -0.92 17.56
N VAL A 619 -16.53 -0.23 17.58
CA VAL A 619 -16.33 0.95 18.43
C VAL A 619 -16.35 2.24 17.59
N ILE A 620 -17.27 3.15 17.92
CA ILE A 620 -17.27 4.55 17.47
C ILE A 620 -16.37 5.36 18.40
N TYR A 621 -15.41 6.11 17.84
CA TYR A 621 -14.45 6.89 18.64
C TYR A 621 -14.68 8.41 18.56
N ALA A 622 -14.80 9.08 19.70
CA ALA A 622 -14.65 10.54 19.81
C ALA A 622 -13.16 10.92 19.72
N ARG A 623 -12.68 11.25 18.51
CA ARG A 623 -11.28 11.66 18.29
C ARG A 623 -11.19 13.16 18.07
N PRO A 624 -10.62 13.94 19.01
CA PRO A 624 -10.52 15.38 18.84
C PRO A 624 -9.55 15.73 17.69
N HIS A 625 -9.84 16.82 16.98
CA HIS A 625 -8.91 17.35 15.99
C HIS A 625 -7.59 17.73 16.67
N ARG A 626 -6.48 17.37 16.03
CA ARG A 626 -5.13 17.76 16.42
C ARG A 626 -4.38 18.18 15.17
N ASP A 627 -3.66 19.29 15.29
CA ASP A 627 -2.85 19.79 14.20
C ASP A 627 -1.70 18.83 13.85
N PRO A 628 -1.22 18.86 12.59
CA PRO A 628 -0.01 18.16 12.17
C PRO A 628 1.19 18.45 13.08
N ALA A 629 2.16 17.53 13.12
CA ALA A 629 3.35 17.70 13.95
C ALA A 629 4.23 18.88 13.49
N GLU A 630 4.11 19.25 12.22
CA GLU A 630 4.79 20.41 11.65
C GLU A 630 3.82 21.23 10.79
N VAL A 631 3.50 22.43 11.27
CA VAL A 631 2.67 23.42 10.58
C VAL A 631 3.51 24.59 10.05
N PRO A 632 3.04 25.32 9.01
CA PRO A 632 3.69 26.52 8.52
C PRO A 632 3.84 27.61 9.58
N ASP A 633 4.92 28.37 9.46
CA ASP A 633 5.21 29.55 10.27
C ASP A 633 5.76 30.68 9.39
N ALA A 634 6.30 31.74 10.01
CA ALA A 634 6.85 32.87 9.26
C ALA A 634 8.08 32.51 8.40
N GLU A 635 8.87 31.51 8.80
CA GLU A 635 10.09 31.11 8.09
C GLU A 635 9.80 30.08 6.99
N TYR A 636 8.85 29.18 7.24
CA TYR A 636 8.39 28.11 6.33
C TYR A 636 6.88 28.26 6.07
N PRO A 637 6.46 29.21 5.22
CA PRO A 637 5.05 29.65 5.13
C PRO A 637 4.13 28.74 4.31
N PHE A 638 4.64 27.65 3.72
CA PHE A 638 3.85 26.72 2.91
C PHE A 638 3.79 25.35 3.54
N TYR A 639 2.63 24.70 3.46
CA TYR A 639 2.56 23.26 3.63
C TYR A 639 3.25 22.58 2.45
N LEU A 640 3.96 21.49 2.72
CA LEU A 640 4.45 20.53 1.73
C LEU A 640 3.69 19.23 1.87
N SER A 641 3.21 18.71 0.74
CA SER A 641 2.78 17.33 0.61
C SER A 641 3.57 16.63 -0.48
N THR A 642 3.77 15.32 -0.34
CA THR A 642 4.46 14.49 -1.32
C THR A 642 3.51 13.46 -1.92
N GLY A 643 3.73 13.06 -3.17
CA GLY A 643 2.89 12.00 -3.73
C GLY A 643 3.34 11.43 -5.07
N ARG A 644 2.36 10.86 -5.76
CA ARG A 644 2.56 9.92 -6.86
C ARG A 644 1.98 10.45 -8.17
N ILE A 645 2.50 9.92 -9.27
CA ILE A 645 1.92 10.03 -10.61
C ILE A 645 1.55 8.67 -11.21
N LEU A 646 0.67 8.66 -12.20
CA LEU A 646 0.23 7.45 -12.91
C LEU A 646 1.40 6.67 -13.54
N GLU A 647 2.37 7.36 -14.07
CA GLU A 647 3.45 6.81 -14.89
C GLU A 647 4.48 6.06 -14.03
N HIS A 648 4.87 6.66 -12.90
CA HIS A 648 5.99 6.18 -12.10
C HIS A 648 5.58 5.33 -10.90
N TRP A 649 6.37 4.29 -10.64
CA TRP A 649 6.26 3.49 -9.43
C TRP A 649 7.33 3.90 -8.44
N HIS A 650 6.91 4.47 -7.31
CA HIS A 650 7.76 4.82 -6.17
C HIS A 650 9.10 5.45 -6.58
N THR A 651 10.22 4.79 -6.30
CA THR A 651 11.58 5.27 -6.49
C THR A 651 12.10 5.12 -7.92
N ILE A 652 11.19 4.90 -8.88
CA ILE A 652 11.41 4.83 -10.33
C ILE A 652 12.38 3.75 -10.83
N THR A 653 12.96 2.92 -9.96
CA THR A 653 13.99 1.91 -10.31
C THR A 653 13.55 0.98 -11.45
N MET A 654 12.28 0.57 -11.44
CA MET A 654 11.68 -0.21 -12.53
C MET A 654 11.14 0.67 -13.67
N THR A 655 10.30 1.65 -13.34
CA THR A 655 9.53 2.39 -14.36
C THR A 655 10.38 3.32 -15.23
N LYS A 656 11.56 3.75 -14.75
CA LYS A 656 12.48 4.55 -15.57
C LYS A 656 13.08 3.79 -16.75
N ARG A 657 13.02 2.45 -16.72
CA ARG A 657 13.48 1.56 -17.79
C ARG A 657 12.50 1.40 -18.94
N VAL A 658 11.35 2.06 -18.84
CA VAL A 658 10.29 2.00 -19.85
C VAL A 658 10.23 3.36 -20.55
N PRO A 659 10.76 3.48 -21.79
CA PRO A 659 10.82 4.75 -22.50
C PRO A 659 9.46 5.42 -22.68
N GLU A 660 8.41 4.63 -22.91
CA GLU A 660 7.03 5.11 -23.05
C GLU A 660 6.52 5.77 -21.76
N ILE A 661 6.87 5.21 -20.61
CA ILE A 661 6.52 5.76 -19.29
C ILE A 661 7.31 7.04 -19.01
N MET A 662 8.63 7.04 -19.27
CA MET A 662 9.47 8.23 -19.10
C MET A 662 8.97 9.41 -19.95
N LYS A 663 8.59 9.13 -21.21
CA LYS A 663 8.02 10.15 -22.10
C LYS A 663 6.69 10.70 -21.58
N GLY A 664 5.85 9.85 -20.99
CA GLY A 664 4.56 10.25 -20.41
C GLY A 664 4.69 11.07 -19.14
N ALA A 665 5.64 10.73 -18.27
CA ALA A 665 5.84 11.39 -16.99
C ALA A 665 6.39 12.82 -17.13
N GLY A 666 7.32 13.00 -18.08
CA GLY A 666 8.05 14.25 -18.26
C GLY A 666 9.14 14.44 -17.20
N GLU A 667 9.47 15.70 -16.93
CA GLU A 667 10.49 16.08 -15.95
C GLU A 667 10.02 15.96 -14.49
N PHE A 668 10.95 16.08 -13.54
CA PHE A 668 10.65 16.18 -12.11
C PHE A 668 10.18 17.58 -11.73
N TYR A 669 9.00 17.69 -11.11
CA TYR A 669 8.35 18.97 -10.84
C TYR A 669 7.72 19.06 -9.46
N CYS A 670 7.44 20.30 -9.02
CA CYS A 670 6.54 20.60 -7.92
C CYS A 670 5.33 21.40 -8.43
N GLU A 671 4.15 21.13 -7.89
CA GLU A 671 2.92 21.85 -8.20
C GLU A 671 2.74 23.00 -7.21
N ILE A 672 2.45 24.20 -7.72
CA ILE A 672 2.25 25.43 -6.93
C ILE A 672 0.93 26.07 -7.38
N HIS A 673 0.14 26.54 -6.44
CA HIS A 673 -1.10 27.28 -6.72
C HIS A 673 -0.80 28.58 -7.49
N GLU A 674 -1.66 28.95 -8.43
CA GLU A 674 -1.46 30.09 -9.35
C GLU A 674 -1.26 31.42 -8.61
N GLU A 675 -2.08 31.70 -7.59
CA GLU A 675 -1.94 32.92 -6.79
C GLU A 675 -0.66 32.96 -5.95
N ASP A 676 -0.20 31.80 -5.46
CA ASP A 676 1.04 31.73 -4.68
C ASP A 676 2.25 31.91 -5.59
N ALA A 677 2.22 31.29 -6.77
CA ALA A 677 3.24 31.48 -7.79
C ALA A 677 3.32 32.96 -8.22
N ALA A 678 2.18 33.61 -8.47
CA ALA A 678 2.13 35.03 -8.80
C ALA A 678 2.71 35.92 -7.68
N ARG A 679 2.37 35.63 -6.42
CA ARG A 679 2.91 36.34 -5.25
C ARG A 679 4.43 36.18 -5.10
N LEU A 680 4.96 35.02 -5.46
CA LEU A 680 6.39 34.70 -5.40
C LEU A 680 7.17 35.09 -6.67
N GLY A 681 6.51 35.59 -7.72
CA GLY A 681 7.14 35.88 -9.01
C GLY A 681 7.62 34.64 -9.77
N ILE A 682 6.98 33.49 -9.53
CA ILE A 682 7.29 32.19 -10.14
C ILE A 682 6.39 31.96 -11.34
N GLN A 683 6.97 31.58 -12.47
CA GLN A 683 6.25 31.17 -13.68
C GLN A 683 6.31 29.65 -13.87
N ASN A 684 5.36 29.10 -14.62
CA ASN A 684 5.41 27.69 -15.01
C ASN A 684 6.70 27.39 -15.80
N GLY A 685 7.46 26.38 -15.37
CA GLY A 685 8.75 26.01 -15.97
C GLY A 685 9.98 26.63 -15.28
N ASP A 686 9.80 27.59 -14.38
CA ASP A 686 10.92 28.09 -13.57
C ASP A 686 11.49 26.98 -12.67
N LEU A 687 12.80 27.02 -12.42
CA LEU A 687 13.38 26.22 -11.33
C LEU A 687 13.08 26.90 -10.00
N VAL A 688 12.62 26.11 -9.04
CA VAL A 688 12.32 26.58 -7.69
C VAL A 688 13.03 25.70 -6.66
N LYS A 689 13.50 26.35 -5.61
CA LYS A 689 14.11 25.71 -4.47
C LYS A 689 13.09 25.63 -3.35
N LEU A 690 12.82 24.41 -2.90
CA LEU A 690 12.03 24.13 -1.71
C LEU A 690 13.00 23.88 -0.56
N THR A 691 12.83 24.59 0.55
CA THR A 691 13.66 24.43 1.75
C THR A 691 12.76 24.12 2.94
N SER A 692 13.06 23.05 3.67
CA SER A 692 12.47 22.75 4.98
C SER A 692 13.53 22.91 6.06
N ARG A 693 13.13 22.72 7.32
CA ARG A 693 14.05 22.67 8.48
C ARG A 693 15.14 21.60 8.38
N ARG A 694 15.01 20.64 7.47
CA ARG A 694 15.90 19.47 7.35
C ARG A 694 16.77 19.50 6.10
N GLY A 695 16.41 20.25 5.07
CA GLY A 695 17.12 20.20 3.80
C GLY A 695 16.46 21.00 2.70
N GLN A 696 16.97 20.83 1.48
CA GLN A 696 16.46 21.52 0.31
C GLN A 696 16.43 20.61 -0.92
N VAL A 697 15.51 20.90 -1.85
CA VAL A 697 15.37 20.21 -3.14
C VAL A 697 15.04 21.25 -4.20
N VAL A 698 15.62 21.10 -5.39
CA VAL A 698 15.28 21.91 -6.58
C VAL A 698 14.40 21.09 -7.53
N ALA A 699 13.30 21.68 -7.96
CA ALA A 699 12.37 21.08 -8.92
C ALA A 699 11.87 22.12 -9.92
N THR A 700 11.33 21.67 -11.06
CA THR A 700 10.65 22.56 -11.99
C THR A 700 9.27 22.93 -11.43
N ALA A 701 8.93 24.21 -11.40
CA ALA A 701 7.61 24.69 -10.99
C ALA A 701 6.55 24.36 -12.05
N ARG A 702 5.45 23.78 -11.61
CA ARG A 702 4.27 23.50 -12.42
C ARG A 702 3.08 24.28 -11.88
N VAL A 703 2.61 25.25 -12.66
CA VAL A 703 1.50 26.15 -12.31
C VAL A 703 0.38 25.93 -13.33
N GLY A 704 -0.85 25.66 -12.89
CA GLY A 704 -1.96 25.33 -13.79
C GLY A 704 -1.79 23.99 -14.54
N GLY A 705 -1.16 23.01 -13.88
CA GLY A 705 -0.86 21.70 -14.47
C GLY A 705 -2.00 20.69 -14.42
N ARG A 706 -1.64 19.41 -14.51
CA ARG A 706 -2.58 18.26 -14.42
C ARG A 706 -3.27 18.11 -13.06
N ALA A 707 -2.73 18.73 -12.03
CA ALA A 707 -3.34 18.89 -10.72
C ALA A 707 -2.99 20.26 -10.16
N VAL A 708 -3.85 20.77 -9.27
CA VAL A 708 -3.71 22.10 -8.67
C VAL A 708 -3.85 21.95 -7.15
N PRO A 709 -2.79 22.20 -6.36
CA PRO A 709 -2.90 22.22 -4.90
C PRO A 709 -3.69 23.46 -4.46
N GLN A 710 -4.35 23.40 -3.31
CA GLN A 710 -4.94 24.60 -2.70
C GLN A 710 -3.88 25.68 -2.42
N LYS A 711 -4.33 26.92 -2.26
CA LYS A 711 -3.48 28.02 -1.80
C LYS A 711 -2.81 27.69 -0.47
N GLY A 712 -1.53 28.02 -0.35
CA GLY A 712 -0.68 27.71 0.82
C GLY A 712 -0.12 26.29 0.85
N LEU A 713 -0.43 25.45 -0.16
CA LEU A 713 0.10 24.09 -0.30
C LEU A 713 1.00 23.98 -1.54
N VAL A 714 2.13 23.31 -1.36
CA VAL A 714 3.04 22.90 -2.42
C VAL A 714 3.05 21.37 -2.47
N PHE A 715 3.00 20.81 -3.68
CA PHE A 715 3.04 19.36 -3.87
C PHE A 715 4.28 18.94 -4.64
N LEU A 716 5.13 18.11 -4.03
CA LEU A 716 6.36 17.62 -4.66
C LEU A 716 6.22 16.13 -5.02
N LEU A 717 6.63 15.77 -6.23
CA LEU A 717 6.70 14.36 -6.61
C LEU A 717 7.77 13.63 -5.79
N MET A 718 7.56 12.34 -5.53
CA MET A 718 8.63 11.49 -4.97
C MET A 718 9.55 10.87 -6.05
N HIS A 719 9.30 11.18 -7.32
CA HIS A 719 9.79 10.44 -8.48
C HIS A 719 11.01 11.11 -9.15
N ASP A 720 12.15 11.04 -8.48
CA ASP A 720 13.48 11.32 -9.04
C ASP A 720 14.48 10.41 -8.34
N ASP A 721 15.54 9.98 -9.01
CA ASP A 721 16.56 9.11 -8.45
C ASP A 721 17.92 9.79 -8.27
N ARG A 722 18.03 11.07 -8.61
CA ARG A 722 19.19 11.89 -8.25
C ARG A 722 19.11 12.26 -6.78
N THR A 723 20.20 12.01 -6.06
CA THR A 723 20.25 12.16 -4.60
C THR A 723 19.87 13.57 -4.15
N GLU A 724 20.30 14.62 -4.84
CA GLU A 724 19.98 16.01 -4.51
C GLU A 724 18.51 16.41 -4.78
N ARG A 725 17.72 15.53 -5.42
CA ARG A 725 16.30 15.76 -5.77
C ARG A 725 15.32 14.87 -5.02
N LEU A 726 15.79 14.05 -4.07
CA LEU A 726 14.91 13.16 -3.32
C LEU A 726 14.01 13.98 -2.37
N ALA A 727 12.70 13.98 -2.62
CA ALA A 727 11.73 14.76 -1.85
C ALA A 727 11.80 14.56 -0.33
N ASN A 728 12.21 13.37 0.12
CA ASN A 728 12.29 13.04 1.54
C ASN A 728 13.49 13.66 2.29
N PHE A 729 14.35 14.44 1.63
CA PHE A 729 15.21 15.39 2.34
C PHE A 729 14.40 16.52 3.00
N LEU A 730 13.17 16.78 2.54
CA LEU A 730 12.30 17.82 3.08
C LEU A 730 11.37 17.32 4.19
N THR A 731 10.98 16.04 4.18
CA THR A 731 9.92 15.49 5.04
C THR A 731 10.36 15.26 6.48
N ASN A 732 9.45 15.41 7.44
CA ASN A 732 9.71 15.14 8.86
C ASN A 732 9.56 13.65 9.18
N ASP A 733 10.15 13.23 10.29
CA ASP A 733 10.10 11.86 10.82
C ASP A 733 9.11 11.69 11.99
N ALA A 734 8.15 12.61 12.13
CA ALA A 734 7.08 12.47 13.10
C ALA A 734 6.20 11.27 12.75
N VAL A 735 5.72 10.58 13.77
CA VAL A 735 4.94 9.34 13.62
C VAL A 735 3.61 9.42 14.38
N ASP A 736 2.60 8.73 13.87
CA ASP A 736 1.39 8.42 14.61
C ASP A 736 1.71 7.60 15.86
N GLU A 737 1.15 8.01 17.00
CA GLU A 737 1.50 7.42 18.30
C GLU A 737 1.12 5.95 18.41
N THR A 738 0.04 5.52 17.76
CA THR A 738 -0.44 4.14 17.83
C THR A 738 0.24 3.27 16.78
N SER A 739 0.16 3.67 15.51
CA SER A 739 0.60 2.87 14.37
C SER A 739 2.08 3.02 14.03
N LYS A 740 2.74 4.06 14.57
CA LYS A 740 4.13 4.44 14.28
C LYS A 740 4.38 4.75 12.79
N GLN A 741 3.33 5.13 12.06
CA GLN A 741 3.40 5.54 10.65
C GLN A 741 3.77 7.01 10.52
N MET A 742 4.62 7.36 9.55
CA MET A 742 5.21 8.68 9.41
C MET A 742 4.30 9.71 8.69
N GLU A 743 4.47 10.99 9.00
CA GLU A 743 3.70 12.11 8.43
C GLU A 743 4.30 12.68 7.12
N TYR A 744 4.25 11.90 6.03
CA TYR A 744 4.75 12.36 4.72
C TYR A 744 3.86 13.40 4.02
N LYS A 745 2.59 13.52 4.43
CA LYS A 745 1.61 14.35 3.74
C LYS A 745 1.58 15.79 4.21
N VAL A 746 2.25 16.09 5.33
CA VAL A 746 2.26 17.41 5.93
C VAL A 746 3.62 17.70 6.56
N CYS A 747 4.33 18.70 6.04
CA CYS A 747 5.38 19.42 6.74
C CYS A 747 5.41 20.87 6.24
N ALA A 748 6.35 21.70 6.69
CA ALA A 748 6.44 23.09 6.28
C ALA A 748 7.69 23.36 5.43
N VAL A 749 7.53 24.20 4.41
CA VAL A 749 8.61 24.64 3.51
C VAL A 749 8.54 26.13 3.19
N ARG A 750 9.69 26.69 2.83
CA ARG A 750 9.83 27.92 2.04
C ARG A 750 9.99 27.53 0.57
N VAL A 751 9.41 28.33 -0.32
CA VAL A 751 9.62 28.22 -1.78
C VAL A 751 10.16 29.54 -2.30
N GLU A 752 11.22 29.46 -3.10
CA GLU A 752 11.84 30.60 -3.77
C GLU A 752 12.33 30.21 -5.16
N LYS A 753 12.46 31.19 -6.06
CA LYS A 753 13.08 30.98 -7.38
C LYS A 753 14.55 30.59 -7.20
N ALA A 754 14.99 29.54 -7.88
CA ALA A 754 16.31 28.92 -7.68
C ALA A 754 17.47 29.71 -8.30
#